data_AF-A0AAU6MR75-F1
#
_entry.id   AF-A0AAU6MR75-F1
#
_cell.length_a   1.000
_cell.length_b   1.000
_cell.length_c   1.000
_cell.angle_alpha   90.00
_cell.angle_beta   90.00
_cell.angle_gamma   90.00
#
_symmetry.space_group_name_H-M   'P 1'
#
loop_
_entity.id
_entity.type
_entity.pdbx_description
1 polymer ?
#
loop_
_entity_poly.entity_id
_entity_poly.type
_entity_poly.pdbx_seq_one_letter_code
_entity_poly.pdbx_strand_id
1 'polypeptide(L)'
;MLWLVVAALAVRQMAVVLRQPPGERLTDLETWIGENGVLHVTGSLYDSDRFTGTPFAGLVLKPLARAAEQNLGVVWTFGSLLLVAALGIVAARALPGPVSRRTALLAAPVAISLLMVSLPVRNALYLGQTSILPVLLVLLGCFVVRGERAPGLLIGLAAALQPTVLLFAVLFRLTGRRRAAVTGGAAFAACTALAWAVMPGDSWTYWVHHVAGAGLGGTADGLANQSLHGALLRSGLAGPPEIALYVVLAAAVCFLGLRRAARYAGDGQLLLAVAVTGCVAVAVSPTAWQHQLLWVLLAVVGRVGKRASDRLVWPAVVVLVLTLPGTVLLPNIEAVFPVRDNELLIVALAAACAVPFLPRTSEHWQHPVPADRAAPVPARWSRVPLLPFWRRVLSRPNLLLELLLIRVVYSAYAHVRLAATAGRATAEHHGRQIHSIEQWLHIDIEHWANHAVVDIGRLRGFFDHYYSTFHFIVPLVILGVLYVRRPADYRWARSTIGFATLLALVGFWLYPLAPPRLMPGLGFIDTVHGVQDFAKPDYGSLTEMTNQYAAMPSLHFGWSLWCGVVVFLLAPKVWMKVLGLLHPLFTVSAIIATANHWVLDAVGGAAVVALGFGLTHLLAGPRKLRPAAVPAAAKPQDDLAAPLPVQVPGQMPRATDDPVGGKQL
;
A
#
# COMPACT_ATOMS: atom_id res chain seq x y z
N MET A 1 10.84 -12.63 -16.78
CA MET A 1 9.52 -12.45 -16.13
C MET A 1 9.26 -10.99 -15.72
N LEU A 2 10.02 -10.37 -14.80
CA LEU A 2 9.71 -8.98 -14.36
C LEU A 2 9.78 -7.91 -15.48
N TRP A 3 10.71 -8.00 -16.41
CA TRP A 3 10.74 -7.11 -17.58
C TRP A 3 9.51 -7.28 -18.50
N LEU A 4 8.91 -8.48 -18.53
CA LEU A 4 7.63 -8.68 -19.23
C LEU A 4 6.48 -7.98 -18.50
N VAL A 5 6.51 -7.94 -17.16
CA VAL A 5 5.55 -7.14 -16.37
C VAL A 5 5.71 -5.66 -16.69
N VAL A 6 6.94 -5.15 -16.75
CA VAL A 6 7.22 -3.77 -17.17
C VAL A 6 6.67 -3.49 -18.57
N ALA A 7 6.94 -4.36 -19.54
CA ALA A 7 6.42 -4.22 -20.90
C ALA A 7 4.88 -4.26 -20.95
N ALA A 8 4.25 -5.20 -20.24
CA ALA A 8 2.79 -5.30 -20.15
C ALA A 8 2.16 -4.06 -19.50
N LEU A 9 2.77 -3.52 -18.44
CA LEU A 9 2.34 -2.28 -17.82
C LEU A 9 2.50 -1.10 -18.77
N ALA A 10 3.59 -1.03 -19.54
CA ALA A 10 3.81 0.03 -20.54
C ALA A 10 2.75 0.00 -21.63
N VAL A 11 2.49 -1.18 -22.20
CA VAL A 11 1.42 -1.38 -23.18
C VAL A 11 0.06 -1.01 -22.58
N ARG A 12 -0.23 -1.42 -21.35
CA ARG A 12 -1.46 -1.06 -20.65
C ARG A 12 -1.59 0.45 -20.48
N GLN A 13 -0.57 1.14 -19.98
CA GLN A 13 -0.63 2.59 -19.76
C GLN A 13 -0.82 3.34 -21.08
N MET A 14 -0.08 2.95 -22.12
CA MET A 14 -0.25 3.49 -23.46
C MET A 14 -1.67 3.26 -23.98
N ALA A 15 -2.20 2.05 -23.85
CA ALA A 15 -3.56 1.72 -24.29
C ALA A 15 -4.64 2.50 -23.51
N VAL A 16 -4.45 2.71 -22.20
CA VAL A 16 -5.40 3.48 -21.38
C VAL A 16 -5.48 4.93 -21.85
N VAL A 17 -4.33 5.58 -22.09
CA VAL A 17 -4.29 6.98 -22.54
C VAL A 17 -4.75 7.12 -23.99
N LEU A 18 -4.30 6.26 -24.89
CA LEU A 18 -4.61 6.38 -26.32
C LEU A 18 -6.03 5.96 -26.70
N ARG A 19 -6.72 5.14 -25.88
CA ARG A 19 -8.13 4.77 -26.10
C ARG A 19 -9.12 5.82 -25.62
N GLN A 20 -8.68 6.79 -24.82
CA GLN A 20 -9.55 7.88 -24.41
C GLN A 20 -9.82 8.83 -25.58
N PRO A 21 -11.04 9.37 -25.70
CA PRO A 21 -11.38 10.36 -26.70
C PRO A 21 -10.42 11.57 -26.66
N PRO A 22 -10.12 12.21 -27.80
CA PRO A 22 -9.53 13.55 -27.81
C PRO A 22 -10.35 14.50 -26.92
N GLY A 23 -9.69 15.31 -26.10
CA GLY A 23 -10.29 16.19 -25.08
C GLY A 23 -10.36 15.58 -23.67
N GLU A 24 -10.35 14.25 -23.55
CA GLU A 24 -10.39 13.53 -22.26
C GLU A 24 -9.03 12.94 -21.87
N ARG A 25 -8.05 12.95 -22.77
CA ARG A 25 -6.68 12.50 -22.54
C ARG A 25 -5.75 13.70 -22.51
N LEU A 26 -4.65 13.61 -21.78
CA LEU A 26 -3.63 14.66 -21.72
C LEU A 26 -4.23 16.04 -21.47
N THR A 27 -5.21 16.12 -20.55
CA THR A 27 -6.14 17.25 -20.43
C THR A 27 -5.45 18.60 -20.22
N ASP A 28 -4.28 18.62 -19.58
CA ASP A 28 -3.52 19.85 -19.31
C ASP A 28 -2.57 20.20 -20.48
N LEU A 29 -2.28 19.23 -21.34
CA LEU A 29 -1.46 19.42 -22.55
C LEU A 29 -2.33 19.72 -23.78
N GLU A 30 -3.52 19.12 -23.89
CA GLU A 30 -4.47 19.42 -24.97
C GLU A 30 -5.11 20.80 -24.79
N THR A 31 -5.16 21.38 -23.59
CA THR A 31 -5.54 22.80 -23.43
C THR A 31 -4.57 23.77 -24.12
N TRP A 32 -3.34 23.36 -24.40
CA TRP A 32 -2.39 24.15 -25.20
C TRP A 32 -2.65 24.10 -26.70
N ILE A 33 -3.33 23.07 -27.17
CA ILE A 33 -3.48 22.71 -28.58
C ILE A 33 -4.98 22.51 -28.79
N GLY A 34 -5.70 23.56 -29.22
CA GLY A 34 -7.17 23.54 -29.31
C GLY A 34 -7.71 22.36 -30.14
N GLU A 35 -9.04 22.16 -30.15
CA GLU A 35 -9.72 20.96 -30.71
C GLU A 35 -9.27 20.54 -32.13
N ASN A 36 -8.71 21.46 -32.92
CA ASN A 36 -8.21 21.23 -34.28
C ASN A 36 -6.69 21.10 -34.41
N GLY A 37 -5.94 20.90 -33.33
CA GLY A 37 -4.48 20.75 -33.40
C GLY A 37 -3.72 22.08 -33.53
N VAL A 38 -4.42 23.22 -33.51
CA VAL A 38 -3.81 24.57 -33.63
C VAL A 38 -3.45 25.10 -32.26
N LEU A 39 -2.17 25.44 -32.05
CA LEU A 39 -1.67 26.03 -30.80
C LEU A 39 -2.49 27.27 -30.39
N HIS A 40 -3.20 27.22 -29.26
CA HIS A 40 -4.04 28.32 -28.76
C HIS A 40 -3.26 29.40 -27.98
N VAL A 41 -1.94 29.50 -28.18
CA VAL A 41 -1.12 30.47 -27.43
C VAL A 41 -0.90 31.75 -28.25
N THR A 42 -1.99 32.43 -28.58
CA THR A 42 -1.97 33.89 -28.84
C THR A 42 -2.24 34.70 -27.56
N GLY A 43 -2.65 34.05 -26.45
CA GLY A 43 -2.93 34.66 -25.12
C GLY A 43 -2.01 34.18 -23.98
N SER A 44 -2.40 34.41 -22.72
CA SER A 44 -1.60 34.06 -21.52
C SER A 44 -1.73 32.56 -21.18
N LEU A 45 -0.71 31.99 -20.55
CA LEU A 45 -0.69 30.56 -20.15
C LEU A 45 -1.80 30.20 -19.16
N TYR A 46 -2.26 31.18 -18.39
CA TYR A 46 -3.14 30.95 -17.25
C TYR A 46 -4.58 31.40 -17.50
N ASP A 47 -4.94 31.82 -18.72
CA ASP A 47 -6.30 32.29 -19.04
C ASP A 47 -7.37 31.19 -18.86
N SER A 48 -6.98 29.92 -18.92
CA SER A 48 -7.88 28.77 -18.68
C SER A 48 -7.87 28.28 -17.23
N ASP A 49 -6.97 28.81 -16.39
CA ASP A 49 -6.58 28.29 -15.07
C ASP A 49 -6.19 26.80 -15.03
N ARG A 50 -6.19 26.05 -16.14
CA ARG A 50 -5.89 24.61 -16.15
C ARG A 50 -4.39 24.31 -16.09
N PHE A 51 -3.55 25.22 -16.58
CA PHE A 51 -2.10 25.04 -16.58
C PHE A 51 -1.53 25.32 -15.18
N THR A 52 -0.89 24.30 -14.60
CA THR A 52 -0.32 24.35 -13.23
C THR A 52 1.19 24.49 -13.20
N GLY A 53 1.85 24.43 -14.36
CA GLY A 53 3.31 24.53 -14.48
C GLY A 53 3.83 25.95 -14.27
N THR A 54 5.14 26.09 -14.15
CA THR A 54 5.77 27.43 -14.08
C THR A 54 5.79 28.11 -15.45
N PRO A 55 5.98 29.44 -15.50
CA PRO A 55 6.19 30.16 -16.77
C PRO A 55 7.40 29.59 -17.56
N PHE A 56 8.46 29.16 -16.87
CA PHE A 56 9.60 28.51 -17.50
C PHE A 56 9.23 27.14 -18.10
N ALA A 57 8.41 26.35 -17.41
CA ALA A 57 7.89 25.10 -17.97
C ALA A 57 7.08 25.37 -19.25
N GLY A 58 6.22 26.39 -19.24
CA GLY A 58 5.50 26.81 -20.45
C GLY A 58 6.44 27.19 -21.60
N LEU A 59 7.51 27.94 -21.32
CA LEU A 59 8.51 28.33 -22.31
C LEU A 59 9.21 27.12 -22.95
N VAL A 60 9.54 26.10 -22.14
CA VAL A 60 10.17 24.85 -22.62
C VAL A 60 9.18 23.99 -23.42
N LEU A 61 7.90 23.99 -23.04
CA LEU A 61 6.87 23.16 -23.67
C LEU A 61 6.33 23.74 -24.98
N LYS A 62 6.31 25.07 -25.12
CA LYS A 62 5.80 25.76 -26.32
C LYS A 62 6.38 25.24 -27.65
N PRO A 63 7.71 25.08 -27.82
CA PRO A 63 8.27 24.52 -29.06
C PRO A 63 7.96 23.02 -29.22
N LEU A 64 7.89 22.27 -28.12
CA LEU A 64 7.62 20.83 -28.14
C LEU A 64 6.19 20.51 -28.58
N ALA A 65 5.24 21.34 -28.13
CA ALA A 65 3.83 21.24 -28.49
C ALA A 65 3.61 21.46 -30.01
N ARG A 66 4.24 22.49 -30.58
CA ARG A 66 4.19 22.78 -32.04
C ARG A 66 4.73 21.65 -32.90
N ALA A 67 5.82 21.02 -32.47
CA ALA A 67 6.44 19.93 -33.22
C ALA A 67 5.62 18.63 -33.21
N ALA A 68 4.64 18.52 -32.31
CA ALA A 68 3.95 17.28 -32.01
C ALA A 68 2.47 17.26 -32.44
N GLU A 69 1.95 18.31 -33.09
CA GLU A 69 0.51 18.48 -33.41
C GLU A 69 -0.16 17.27 -34.09
N GLN A 70 0.55 16.49 -34.92
CA GLN A 70 -0.02 15.31 -35.60
C GLN A 70 0.06 13.98 -34.82
N ASN A 71 0.94 13.87 -33.81
CA ASN A 71 1.17 12.62 -33.05
C ASN A 71 1.41 12.83 -31.54
N LEU A 72 0.95 13.97 -31.00
CA LEU A 72 1.25 14.44 -29.65
C LEU A 72 0.98 13.39 -28.60
N GLY A 73 -0.20 12.75 -28.68
CA GLY A 73 -0.62 11.72 -27.73
C GLY A 73 0.38 10.57 -27.62
N VAL A 74 0.87 10.06 -28.75
CA VAL A 74 1.81 8.93 -28.80
C VAL A 74 3.20 9.37 -28.36
N VAL A 75 3.71 10.47 -28.91
CA VAL A 75 5.07 10.96 -28.62
C VAL A 75 5.21 11.34 -27.15
N TRP A 76 4.23 12.06 -26.60
CA TRP A 76 4.23 12.50 -25.21
C TRP A 76 4.12 11.31 -24.25
N THR A 77 3.19 10.40 -24.50
CA THR A 77 3.01 9.21 -23.65
C THR A 77 4.26 8.33 -23.70
N PHE A 78 4.83 8.09 -24.89
CA PHE A 78 6.04 7.30 -25.04
C PHE A 78 7.24 7.95 -24.36
N GLY A 79 7.44 9.25 -24.57
CA GLY A 79 8.50 10.04 -23.92
C GLY A 79 8.37 10.00 -22.40
N SER A 80 7.17 10.18 -21.86
CA SER A 80 6.90 10.10 -20.42
C SER A 80 7.19 8.70 -19.85
N LEU A 81 6.83 7.64 -20.58
CA LEU A 81 7.17 6.26 -20.18
C LEU A 81 8.67 6.01 -20.19
N LEU A 82 9.42 6.56 -21.15
CA LEU A 82 10.88 6.50 -21.15
C LEU A 82 11.50 7.26 -19.97
N LEU A 83 10.95 8.43 -19.62
CA LEU A 83 11.37 9.17 -18.43
C LEU A 83 11.13 8.36 -17.15
N VAL A 84 9.98 7.68 -17.03
CA VAL A 84 9.68 6.76 -15.91
C VAL A 84 10.67 5.59 -15.87
N ALA A 85 11.00 5.00 -17.02
CA ALA A 85 11.98 3.92 -17.11
C ALA A 85 13.38 4.40 -16.67
N ALA A 86 13.83 5.54 -17.18
CA ALA A 86 15.10 6.17 -16.79
C ALA A 86 15.14 6.46 -15.28
N LEU A 87 14.07 7.04 -14.74
CA LEU A 87 13.91 7.32 -13.33
C LEU A 87 14.05 6.06 -12.47
N GLY A 88 13.33 4.98 -12.83
CA GLY A 88 13.40 3.70 -12.13
C GLY A 88 14.78 3.05 -12.18
N ILE A 89 15.48 3.16 -13.32
CA ILE A 89 16.85 2.66 -13.48
C ILE A 89 17.83 3.44 -12.60
N VAL A 90 17.76 4.78 -12.58
CA VAL A 90 18.64 5.62 -11.76
C VAL A 90 18.37 5.37 -10.28
N ALA A 91 17.10 5.32 -9.86
CA ALA A 91 16.72 5.02 -8.48
C ALA A 91 17.22 3.62 -8.03
N ALA A 92 17.10 2.60 -8.89
CA ALA A 92 17.58 1.26 -8.60
C ALA A 92 19.11 1.19 -8.45
N ARG A 93 19.86 1.95 -9.26
CA ARG A 93 21.32 2.07 -9.15
C ARG A 93 21.77 2.88 -7.94
N ALA A 94 20.90 3.76 -7.43
CA ALA A 94 21.15 4.61 -6.27
C ALA A 94 20.90 3.91 -4.91
N LEU A 95 20.52 2.63 -4.90
CA LEU A 95 20.32 1.87 -3.67
C LEU A 95 21.61 1.82 -2.82
N PRO A 96 21.50 1.95 -1.48
CA PRO A 96 22.67 1.91 -0.60
C PRO A 96 23.32 0.52 -0.64
N GLY A 97 24.61 0.46 -0.98
CA GLY A 97 25.39 -0.78 -1.01
C GLY A 97 25.72 -1.33 0.39
N PRO A 98 26.14 -2.61 0.49
CA PRO A 98 26.21 -3.62 -0.57
C PRO A 98 24.82 -4.19 -0.90
N VAL A 99 24.50 -4.26 -2.20
CA VAL A 99 23.28 -4.89 -2.71
C VAL A 99 23.59 -6.30 -3.18
N SER A 100 22.73 -7.26 -2.86
CA SER A 100 22.89 -8.63 -3.39
C SER A 100 22.74 -8.65 -4.91
N ARG A 101 23.37 -9.61 -5.61
CA ARG A 101 23.19 -9.77 -7.07
C ARG A 101 21.72 -9.90 -7.47
N ARG A 102 20.91 -10.58 -6.65
CA ARG A 102 19.46 -10.68 -6.84
C ARG A 102 18.79 -9.31 -6.74
N THR A 103 19.11 -8.54 -5.69
CA THR A 103 18.56 -7.19 -5.52
C THR A 103 18.95 -6.29 -6.69
N ALA A 104 20.20 -6.31 -7.14
CA ALA A 104 20.65 -5.49 -8.26
C ALA A 104 19.91 -5.80 -9.58
N LEU A 105 19.63 -7.08 -9.86
CA LEU A 105 18.90 -7.51 -11.05
C LEU A 105 17.39 -7.19 -10.99
N LEU A 106 16.79 -7.26 -9.79
CA LEU A 106 15.35 -7.09 -9.61
C LEU A 106 14.96 -5.64 -9.31
N ALA A 107 15.86 -4.81 -8.79
CA ALA A 107 15.55 -3.45 -8.34
C ALA A 107 15.00 -2.56 -9.46
N ALA A 108 15.63 -2.56 -10.64
CA ALA A 108 15.20 -1.73 -11.76
C ALA A 108 13.79 -2.11 -12.25
N PRO A 109 13.50 -3.36 -12.64
CA PRO A 109 12.15 -3.69 -13.10
C PRO A 109 11.10 -3.54 -12.00
N VAL A 110 11.41 -3.80 -10.73
CA VAL A 110 10.47 -3.55 -9.61
C VAL A 110 10.19 -2.05 -9.46
N ALA A 111 11.23 -1.21 -9.45
CA ALA A 111 11.07 0.24 -9.31
C ALA A 111 10.24 0.82 -10.46
N ILE A 112 10.51 0.39 -11.70
CA ILE A 112 9.73 0.80 -12.88
C ILE A 112 8.27 0.33 -12.73
N SER A 113 8.03 -0.94 -12.40
CA SER A 113 6.66 -1.43 -12.21
C SER A 113 5.90 -0.65 -11.15
N LEU A 114 6.52 -0.38 -9.99
CA LEU A 114 5.92 0.42 -8.91
C LEU A 114 5.63 1.85 -9.34
N LEU A 115 6.56 2.49 -10.06
CA LEU A 115 6.32 3.82 -10.64
C LEU A 115 5.12 3.79 -11.59
N MET A 116 5.05 2.82 -12.50
CA MET A 116 3.98 2.75 -13.50
C MET A 116 2.59 2.51 -12.92
N VAL A 117 2.47 1.83 -11.78
CA VAL A 117 1.17 1.64 -11.10
C VAL A 117 0.84 2.79 -10.13
N SER A 118 1.83 3.61 -9.77
CA SER A 118 1.64 4.70 -8.82
C SER A 118 0.72 5.80 -9.37
N LEU A 119 -0.09 6.37 -8.49
CA LEU A 119 -0.99 7.49 -8.73
C LEU A 119 -0.26 8.70 -9.34
N PRO A 120 0.95 9.11 -8.89
CA PRO A 120 1.61 10.26 -9.48
C PRO A 120 1.95 10.07 -10.96
N VAL A 121 2.41 8.89 -11.36
CA VAL A 121 2.72 8.59 -12.77
C VAL A 121 1.45 8.43 -13.58
N ARG A 122 0.43 7.75 -13.04
CA ARG A 122 -0.88 7.64 -13.70
C ARG A 122 -1.48 9.01 -13.98
N ASN A 123 -1.45 9.92 -13.01
CA ASN A 123 -1.94 11.28 -13.19
C ASN A 123 -1.05 12.09 -14.11
N ALA A 124 0.28 11.93 -14.06
CA ALA A 124 1.17 12.63 -14.98
C ALA A 124 0.92 12.22 -16.44
N LEU A 125 0.69 10.93 -16.70
CA LEU A 125 0.35 10.41 -18.02
C LEU A 125 -1.05 10.81 -18.48
N TYR A 126 -2.03 10.81 -17.57
CA TYR A 126 -3.41 11.21 -17.89
C TYR A 126 -3.52 12.72 -18.16
N LEU A 127 -2.85 13.55 -17.38
CA LEU A 127 -2.89 15.01 -17.52
C LEU A 127 -1.92 15.54 -18.59
N GLY A 128 -0.87 14.80 -18.92
CA GLY A 128 0.19 15.27 -19.80
C GLY A 128 1.19 16.19 -19.09
N GLN A 129 1.48 15.91 -17.82
CA GLN A 129 2.33 16.73 -16.96
C GLN A 129 3.82 16.39 -17.05
N THR A 130 4.68 17.39 -16.86
CA THR A 130 6.15 17.24 -16.91
C THR A 130 6.80 16.83 -15.60
N SER A 131 6.00 16.56 -14.55
CA SER A 131 6.49 16.37 -13.18
C SER A 131 7.48 15.22 -12.96
N ILE A 132 7.58 14.28 -13.91
CA ILE A 132 8.59 13.21 -13.88
C ILE A 132 10.00 13.79 -14.15
N LEU A 133 10.09 14.82 -14.99
CA LEU A 133 11.36 15.40 -15.44
C LEU A 133 12.13 16.09 -14.30
N PRO A 134 11.54 16.98 -13.46
CA PRO A 134 12.24 17.54 -12.30
C PRO A 134 12.83 16.48 -11.38
N VAL A 135 12.08 15.41 -11.11
CA VAL A 135 12.53 14.30 -10.25
C VAL A 135 13.73 13.59 -10.87
N LEU A 136 13.68 13.32 -12.18
CA LEU A 136 14.78 12.69 -12.90
C LEU A 136 16.03 13.59 -12.91
N LEU A 137 15.90 14.88 -13.18
CA LEU A 137 17.02 15.84 -13.19
C LEU A 137 17.73 15.88 -11.83
N VAL A 138 16.98 15.86 -10.73
CA VAL A 138 17.55 15.78 -9.38
C VAL A 138 18.31 14.49 -9.16
N LEU A 139 17.72 13.35 -9.53
CA LEU A 139 18.39 12.05 -9.39
C LEU A 139 19.65 11.96 -10.25
N LEU A 140 19.64 12.49 -11.47
CA LEU A 140 20.83 12.58 -12.31
C LEU A 140 21.91 13.47 -11.67
N GLY A 141 21.53 14.63 -11.12
CA GLY A 141 22.46 15.51 -10.40
C GLY A 141 23.02 14.89 -9.11
N CYS A 142 22.23 14.08 -8.41
CA CYS A 142 22.65 13.42 -7.18
C CYS A 142 23.53 12.18 -7.43
N PHE A 143 23.27 11.40 -8.48
CA PHE A 143 23.84 10.05 -8.63
C PHE A 143 24.65 9.80 -9.90
N VAL A 144 24.45 10.58 -10.97
CA VAL A 144 25.05 10.29 -12.29
C VAL A 144 26.09 11.32 -12.67
N VAL A 145 25.73 12.60 -12.58
CA VAL A 145 26.61 13.70 -12.99
C VAL A 145 27.71 13.93 -11.96
N ARG A 146 28.95 13.97 -12.44
CA ARG A 146 30.15 14.22 -11.64
C ARG A 146 30.55 15.70 -11.71
N GLY A 147 31.42 16.11 -10.78
CA GLY A 147 31.93 17.47 -10.69
C GLY A 147 31.18 18.35 -9.68
N GLU A 148 31.67 19.57 -9.53
CA GLU A 148 31.24 20.45 -8.43
C GLU A 148 30.14 21.45 -8.81
N ARG A 149 29.90 21.65 -10.12
CA ARG A 149 28.94 22.65 -10.65
C ARG A 149 27.79 22.02 -11.43
N ALA A 150 28.08 21.06 -12.31
CA ALA A 150 27.09 20.44 -13.19
C ALA A 150 25.89 19.81 -12.44
N PRO A 151 26.07 19.12 -11.29
CA PRO A 151 24.96 18.69 -10.45
C PRO A 151 24.03 19.82 -10.02
N GLY A 152 24.58 20.99 -9.69
CA GLY A 152 23.79 22.16 -9.32
C GLY A 152 22.96 22.69 -10.48
N LEU A 153 23.53 22.76 -11.68
CA LEU A 153 22.79 23.18 -12.88
C LEU A 153 21.51 22.35 -13.07
N LEU A 154 21.60 21.01 -12.92
CA LEU A 154 20.42 20.15 -13.02
C LEU A 154 19.38 20.41 -11.93
N ILE A 155 19.80 20.68 -10.69
CA ILE A 155 18.90 21.08 -9.61
C ILE A 155 18.23 22.42 -9.91
N GLY A 156 18.97 23.40 -10.46
CA GLY A 156 18.42 24.70 -10.81
C GLY A 156 17.40 24.63 -11.96
N LEU A 157 17.70 23.84 -12.99
CA LEU A 157 16.75 23.55 -14.08
C LEU A 157 15.50 22.82 -13.57
N ALA A 158 15.68 21.82 -12.68
CA ALA A 158 14.56 21.13 -12.04
C ALA A 158 13.72 22.07 -11.17
N ALA A 159 14.36 22.98 -10.43
CA ALA A 159 13.68 24.01 -9.64
C ALA A 159 12.94 25.02 -10.53
N ALA A 160 13.45 25.34 -11.72
CA ALA A 160 12.75 26.24 -12.63
C ALA A 160 11.45 25.62 -13.16
N LEU A 161 11.40 24.29 -13.30
CA LEU A 161 10.19 23.54 -13.64
C LEU A 161 9.28 23.33 -12.42
N GLN A 162 9.85 23.13 -11.23
CA GLN A 162 9.14 22.90 -9.98
C GLN A 162 9.87 23.59 -8.80
N PRO A 163 9.45 24.80 -8.38
CA PRO A 163 10.23 25.68 -7.48
C PRO A 163 10.66 25.05 -6.16
N THR A 164 9.82 24.20 -5.56
CA THR A 164 10.13 23.55 -4.28
C THR A 164 11.34 22.61 -4.34
N VAL A 165 11.74 22.17 -5.54
CA VAL A 165 12.96 21.38 -5.77
C VAL A 165 14.23 22.18 -5.47
N LEU A 166 14.16 23.51 -5.31
CA LEU A 166 15.29 24.32 -4.85
C LEU A 166 15.82 23.88 -3.47
N LEU A 167 15.01 23.20 -2.65
CA LEU A 167 15.44 22.61 -1.37
C LEU A 167 16.60 21.60 -1.52
N PHE A 168 16.79 21.00 -2.71
CA PHE A 168 17.95 20.14 -2.96
C PHE A 168 19.27 20.92 -3.02
N ALA A 169 19.25 22.21 -3.38
CA ALA A 169 20.42 23.07 -3.24
C ALA A 169 20.79 23.28 -1.76
N VAL A 170 19.79 23.36 -0.87
CA VAL A 170 20.00 23.40 0.58
C VAL A 170 20.58 22.07 1.07
N LEU A 171 20.07 20.93 0.60
CA LEU A 171 20.66 19.62 0.90
C LEU A 171 22.13 19.55 0.45
N PHE A 172 22.48 20.05 -0.72
CA PHE A 172 23.87 20.16 -1.19
C PHE A 172 24.70 21.04 -0.27
N ARG A 173 24.17 22.18 0.19
CA ARG A 173 24.86 23.03 1.17
C ARG A 173 25.13 22.29 2.48
N LEU A 174 24.13 21.58 3.02
CA LEU A 174 24.22 20.82 4.27
C LEU A 174 25.13 19.59 4.17
N THR A 175 25.32 19.04 2.98
CA THR A 175 26.21 17.90 2.70
C THR A 175 27.60 18.34 2.22
N GLY A 176 27.93 19.63 2.31
CA GLY A 176 29.27 20.17 1.98
C GLY A 176 29.48 20.53 0.51
N ARG A 177 28.52 20.27 -0.38
CA ARG A 177 28.59 20.56 -1.83
C ARG A 177 28.22 22.01 -2.14
N ARG A 178 28.97 22.97 -1.57
CA ARG A 178 28.66 24.42 -1.64
C ARG A 178 28.60 24.96 -3.06
N ARG A 179 29.54 24.57 -3.94
CA ARG A 179 29.57 25.02 -5.34
C ARG A 179 28.32 24.58 -6.10
N ALA A 180 27.91 23.32 -5.92
CA ALA A 180 26.70 22.79 -6.54
C ALA A 180 25.45 23.53 -6.05
N ALA A 181 25.36 23.82 -4.74
CA ALA A 181 24.26 24.60 -4.18
C ALA A 181 24.16 26.00 -4.81
N VAL A 182 25.28 26.72 -4.91
CA VAL A 182 25.32 28.07 -5.52
C VAL A 182 24.95 28.00 -7.00
N THR A 183 25.51 27.05 -7.75
CA THR A 183 25.16 26.90 -9.17
C THR A 183 23.71 26.52 -9.40
N GLY A 184 23.09 25.76 -8.48
CA GLY A 184 21.67 25.46 -8.56
C GLY A 184 20.79 26.67 -8.31
N GLY A 185 21.11 27.48 -7.28
CA GLY A 185 20.42 28.74 -7.05
C GLY A 185 20.59 29.71 -8.22
N ALA A 186 21.79 29.84 -8.77
CA ALA A 186 22.07 30.71 -9.91
C ALA A 186 21.34 30.25 -11.18
N ALA A 187 21.34 28.94 -11.47
CA ALA A 187 20.63 28.40 -12.63
C ALA A 187 19.11 28.56 -12.51
N PHE A 188 18.54 28.36 -11.31
CA PHE A 188 17.13 28.65 -11.04
C PHE A 188 16.81 30.12 -11.29
N ALA A 189 17.58 31.03 -10.69
CA ALA A 189 17.39 32.47 -10.86
C ALA A 189 17.50 32.89 -12.33
N ALA A 190 18.47 32.35 -13.08
CA ALA A 190 18.64 32.64 -14.50
C ALA A 190 17.45 32.15 -15.34
N CYS A 191 16.94 30.94 -15.09
CA CYS A 191 15.78 30.40 -15.80
C CYS A 191 14.49 31.17 -15.47
N THR A 192 14.30 31.54 -14.21
CA THR A 192 13.16 32.36 -13.78
C THR A 192 13.24 33.76 -14.37
N ALA A 193 14.43 34.39 -14.38
CA ALA A 193 14.63 35.70 -15.01
C ALA A 193 14.39 35.65 -16.53
N LEU A 194 14.82 34.58 -17.21
CA LEU A 194 14.52 34.35 -18.61
C LEU A 194 13.01 34.25 -18.84
N ALA A 195 12.28 33.52 -18.00
CA ALA A 195 10.83 33.41 -18.10
C ALA A 195 10.12 34.76 -17.88
N TRP A 196 10.59 35.57 -16.92
CA TRP A 196 10.10 36.94 -16.71
C TRP A 196 10.39 37.86 -17.91
N ALA A 197 11.55 37.72 -18.55
CA ALA A 197 11.92 38.53 -19.71
C ALA A 197 11.09 38.19 -20.95
N VAL A 198 10.74 36.91 -21.14
CA VAL A 198 9.97 36.45 -22.32
C VAL A 198 8.46 36.52 -22.08
N MET A 199 8.00 36.27 -20.85
CA MET A 199 6.58 36.12 -20.48
C MET A 199 6.27 36.87 -19.15
N PRO A 200 6.37 38.22 -19.12
CA PRO A 200 6.24 38.99 -17.88
C PRO A 200 4.84 38.92 -17.27
N GLY A 201 3.79 38.95 -18.09
CA GLY A 201 2.39 38.83 -17.62
C GLY A 201 2.13 37.49 -16.93
N ASP A 202 2.46 36.39 -17.60
CA ASP A 202 2.36 35.03 -17.04
C ASP A 202 3.21 34.85 -15.78
N SER A 203 4.39 35.45 -15.76
CA SER A 203 5.26 35.40 -14.59
C SER A 203 4.67 36.15 -13.39
N TRP A 204 4.05 37.31 -13.63
CA TRP A 204 3.30 38.03 -12.60
C TRP A 204 2.10 37.21 -12.09
N THR A 205 1.31 36.63 -12.99
CA THR A 205 0.16 35.80 -12.64
C THR A 205 0.56 34.60 -11.78
N TYR A 206 1.65 33.91 -12.12
CA TYR A 206 2.10 32.73 -11.37
C TYR A 206 2.70 33.09 -10.00
N TRP A 207 3.64 34.03 -9.96
CA TRP A 207 4.41 34.32 -8.74
C TRP A 207 3.67 35.22 -7.76
N VAL A 208 2.87 36.16 -8.26
CA VAL A 208 2.23 37.18 -7.45
C VAL A 208 0.74 36.89 -7.25
N HIS A 209 -0.02 36.69 -8.33
CA HIS A 209 -1.47 36.50 -8.22
C HIS A 209 -1.83 35.15 -7.61
N HIS A 210 -1.21 34.07 -8.10
CA HIS A 210 -1.42 32.71 -7.63
C HIS A 210 -0.37 32.25 -6.61
N VAL A 211 0.49 33.13 -6.06
CA VAL A 211 1.51 32.82 -5.04
C VAL A 211 2.19 31.44 -5.26
N ALA A 212 2.88 31.31 -6.41
CA ALA A 212 3.49 30.07 -6.89
C ALA A 212 2.51 28.94 -7.28
N GLY A 213 1.41 29.34 -7.93
CA GLY A 213 0.44 28.43 -8.55
C GLY A 213 -0.63 27.84 -7.61
N ALA A 214 -0.82 28.42 -6.43
CA ALA A 214 -2.00 28.21 -5.60
C ALA A 214 -3.26 28.73 -6.31
N GLY A 215 -4.23 27.84 -6.53
CA GLY A 215 -5.48 28.13 -7.25
C GLY A 215 -5.48 27.74 -8.73
N LEU A 216 -4.31 27.47 -9.33
CA LEU A 216 -4.21 26.96 -10.69
C LEU A 216 -4.50 25.46 -10.75
N GLY A 217 -5.26 25.00 -11.73
CA GLY A 217 -5.62 23.60 -12.01
C GLY A 217 -6.79 23.09 -11.19
N GLY A 218 -7.19 23.81 -10.14
CA GLY A 218 -8.29 23.45 -9.25
C GLY A 218 -8.20 24.21 -7.93
N THR A 219 -9.23 24.03 -7.10
CA THR A 219 -9.29 24.70 -5.80
C THR A 219 -8.16 24.21 -4.89
N ALA A 220 -7.58 25.12 -4.11
CA ALA A 220 -6.44 24.82 -3.25
C ALA A 220 -6.78 23.84 -2.10
N ASP A 221 -8.04 23.73 -1.72
CA ASP A 221 -8.57 22.74 -0.77
C ASP A 221 -8.92 21.39 -1.41
N GLY A 222 -8.88 21.27 -2.74
CA GLY A 222 -9.23 20.04 -3.46
C GLY A 222 -8.37 18.84 -3.07
N LEU A 223 -8.95 17.63 -3.14
CA LEU A 223 -8.28 16.35 -2.79
C LEU A 223 -7.05 16.05 -3.66
N ALA A 224 -6.96 16.66 -4.84
CA ALA A 224 -5.79 16.56 -5.70
C ALA A 224 -4.57 17.31 -5.14
N ASN A 225 -4.77 18.31 -4.27
CA ASN A 225 -3.71 19.04 -3.59
C ASN A 225 -3.36 18.37 -2.24
N GLN A 226 -2.15 17.82 -2.15
CA GLN A 226 -1.63 17.08 -0.99
C GLN A 226 -0.52 17.87 -0.27
N SER A 227 -0.65 19.19 -0.17
CA SER A 227 0.24 20.07 0.61
C SER A 227 -0.31 20.38 2.00
N LEU A 228 0.57 20.88 2.90
CA LEU A 228 0.15 21.41 4.21
C LEU A 228 -0.89 22.53 4.08
N HIS A 229 -0.68 23.45 3.14
CA HIS A 229 -1.61 24.53 2.83
C HIS A 229 -3.00 23.98 2.46
N GLY A 230 -3.07 23.02 1.51
CA GLY A 230 -4.33 22.38 1.14
C GLY A 230 -5.01 21.64 2.30
N ALA A 231 -4.24 21.00 3.18
CA ALA A 231 -4.77 20.33 4.36
C ALA A 231 -5.37 21.30 5.39
N LEU A 232 -4.76 22.47 5.59
CA LEU A 232 -5.28 23.52 6.47
C LEU A 232 -6.59 24.09 5.90
N LEU A 233 -6.64 24.37 4.60
CA LEU A 233 -7.86 24.82 3.94
C LEU A 233 -9.01 23.80 4.08
N ARG A 234 -8.73 22.50 3.87
CA ARG A 234 -9.71 21.42 4.10
C ARG A 234 -10.21 21.31 5.52
N SER A 235 -9.44 21.78 6.50
CA SER A 235 -9.85 21.82 7.91
C SER A 235 -10.74 23.02 8.25
N GLY A 236 -11.04 23.89 7.28
CA GLY A 236 -11.87 25.08 7.44
C GLY A 236 -11.11 26.33 7.87
N LEU A 237 -9.77 26.29 7.92
CA LEU A 237 -8.93 27.46 8.16
C LEU A 237 -8.80 28.26 6.86
N ALA A 238 -8.96 29.58 6.92
CA ALA A 238 -8.73 30.47 5.79
C ALA A 238 -8.24 31.86 6.25
N GLY A 239 -7.59 32.60 5.35
CA GLY A 239 -7.13 33.97 5.58
C GLY A 239 -5.80 34.08 6.34
N PRO A 240 -5.50 35.21 7.00
CA PRO A 240 -4.22 35.43 7.68
C PRO A 240 -3.79 34.36 8.70
N PRO A 241 -4.66 33.78 9.56
CA PRO A 241 -4.24 32.77 10.52
C PRO A 241 -3.84 31.45 9.85
N GLU A 242 -4.48 31.11 8.74
CA GLU A 242 -4.13 29.95 7.92
C GLU A 242 -2.71 30.11 7.36
N ILE A 243 -2.43 31.23 6.69
CA ILE A 243 -1.11 31.53 6.12
C ILE A 243 -0.03 31.53 7.21
N ALA A 244 -0.29 32.17 8.36
CA ALA A 244 0.66 32.21 9.47
C ALA A 244 0.99 30.80 9.99
N LEU A 245 -0.04 29.97 10.20
CA LEU A 245 0.14 28.58 10.64
C LEU A 245 0.86 27.75 9.58
N TYR A 246 0.50 27.90 8.30
CA TYR A 246 1.17 27.26 7.18
C TYR A 246 2.67 27.58 7.16
N VAL A 247 3.05 28.86 7.26
CA VAL A 247 4.47 29.28 7.26
C VAL A 247 5.23 28.68 8.44
N VAL A 248 4.64 28.67 9.64
CA VAL A 248 5.26 28.07 10.83
C VAL A 248 5.45 26.56 10.66
N LEU A 249 4.42 25.85 10.20
CA LEU A 249 4.50 24.40 9.97
C LEU A 249 5.48 24.05 8.84
N ALA A 250 5.46 24.82 7.75
CA ALA A 250 6.38 24.66 6.63
C ALA A 250 7.84 24.87 7.07
N ALA A 251 8.11 25.91 7.87
CA ALA A 251 9.44 26.16 8.42
C ALA A 251 9.90 25.00 9.33
N ALA A 252 9.01 24.50 10.20
CA ALA A 252 9.30 23.37 11.08
C ALA A 252 9.59 22.08 10.28
N VAL A 253 8.78 21.77 9.27
CA VAL A 253 8.97 20.59 8.39
C VAL A 253 10.26 20.72 7.57
N CYS A 254 10.55 21.89 7.02
CA CYS A 254 11.82 22.18 6.35
C CYS A 254 13.01 21.95 7.28
N PHE A 255 13.01 22.54 8.47
CA PHE A 255 14.11 22.41 9.42
C PHE A 255 14.33 20.96 9.85
N LEU A 256 13.28 20.28 10.30
CA LEU A 256 13.37 18.90 10.78
C LEU A 256 13.73 17.94 9.65
N GLY A 257 13.03 18.02 8.52
CA GLY A 257 13.20 17.13 7.39
C GLY A 257 14.55 17.27 6.71
N LEU A 258 15.04 18.50 6.47
CA LEU A 258 16.36 18.71 5.86
C LEU A 258 17.50 18.31 6.78
N ARG A 259 17.37 18.55 8.09
CA ARG A 259 18.36 18.09 9.08
C ARG A 259 18.44 16.55 9.09
N ARG A 260 17.30 15.89 9.00
CA ARG A 260 17.22 14.42 8.89
C ARG A 260 17.80 13.92 7.58
N ALA A 261 17.46 14.54 6.45
CA ALA A 261 18.02 14.22 5.14
C ALA A 261 19.55 14.35 5.14
N ALA A 262 20.10 15.44 5.68
CA ALA A 262 21.54 15.63 5.80
C ALA A 262 22.20 14.53 6.65
N ARG A 263 21.57 14.11 7.75
CA ARG A 263 22.05 12.98 8.56
C ARG A 263 22.06 11.67 7.76
N TYR A 264 21.00 11.35 7.02
CA TYR A 264 20.96 10.14 6.19
C TYR A 264 21.97 10.18 5.04
N ALA A 265 22.21 11.35 4.45
CA ALA A 265 23.26 11.53 3.46
C ALA A 265 24.65 11.28 4.05
N GLY A 266 24.94 11.81 5.25
CA GLY A 266 26.19 11.59 5.98
C GLY A 266 26.40 10.13 6.40
N ASP A 267 25.31 9.41 6.68
CA ASP A 267 25.31 7.97 6.95
C ASP A 267 25.43 7.13 5.66
N GLY A 268 25.62 7.75 4.48
CA GLY A 268 25.79 7.03 3.22
C GLY A 268 24.49 6.45 2.64
N GLN A 269 23.34 7.02 3.01
CA GLN A 269 22.00 6.71 2.49
C GLN A 269 21.47 7.87 1.63
N LEU A 270 22.21 8.27 0.60
CA LEU A 270 21.87 9.45 -0.21
C LEU A 270 20.48 9.36 -0.88
N LEU A 271 20.05 8.17 -1.32
CA LEU A 271 18.73 8.00 -1.93
C LEU A 271 17.59 8.23 -0.92
N LEU A 272 17.78 7.81 0.33
CA LEU A 272 16.84 8.12 1.41
C LEU A 272 16.84 9.61 1.72
N ALA A 273 18.01 10.25 1.74
CA ALA A 273 18.09 11.71 1.92
C ALA A 273 17.35 12.46 0.82
N VAL A 274 17.51 12.04 -0.45
CA VAL A 274 16.79 12.61 -1.60
C VAL A 274 15.28 12.41 -1.47
N ALA A 275 14.83 11.21 -1.09
CA ALA A 275 13.42 10.93 -0.87
C ALA A 275 12.83 11.80 0.25
N VAL A 276 13.52 11.90 1.39
CA VAL A 276 13.12 12.75 2.52
C VAL A 276 13.04 14.22 2.13
N THR A 277 14.04 14.75 1.41
CA THR A 277 14.02 16.13 0.90
C THR A 277 12.86 16.35 -0.07
N GLY A 278 12.56 15.38 -0.95
CA GLY A 278 11.41 15.46 -1.84
C GLY A 278 10.07 15.44 -1.10
N CYS A 279 9.93 14.63 -0.04
CA CYS A 279 8.75 14.66 0.83
C CYS A 279 8.57 16.01 1.55
N VAL A 280 9.67 16.65 1.97
CA VAL A 280 9.63 18.03 2.48
C VAL A 280 9.14 18.98 1.40
N ALA A 281 9.71 18.93 0.19
CA ALA A 281 9.36 19.79 -0.94
C ALA A 281 7.86 19.71 -1.29
N VAL A 282 7.29 18.51 -1.26
CA VAL A 282 5.85 18.28 -1.42
C VAL A 282 5.06 18.92 -0.29
N ALA A 283 5.40 18.62 0.96
CA ALA A 283 4.61 19.04 2.11
C ALA A 283 4.54 20.57 2.25
N VAL A 284 5.64 21.27 1.93
CA VAL A 284 5.79 22.73 2.10
C VAL A 284 5.52 23.52 0.81
N SER A 285 5.04 22.87 -0.25
CA SER A 285 4.58 23.56 -1.45
C SER A 285 3.24 24.25 -1.18
N PRO A 286 2.97 25.46 -1.71
CA PRO A 286 1.62 26.04 -1.64
C PRO A 286 0.57 25.10 -2.24
N THR A 287 0.89 24.50 -3.38
CA THR A 287 0.13 23.40 -3.99
C THR A 287 1.07 22.25 -4.33
N ALA A 288 0.67 21.03 -3.93
CA ALA A 288 1.37 19.79 -4.25
C ALA A 288 0.38 18.81 -4.89
N TRP A 289 0.25 18.93 -6.21
CA TRP A 289 -0.64 18.06 -6.97
C TRP A 289 -0.21 16.60 -6.92
N GLN A 290 -1.15 15.67 -7.01
CA GLN A 290 -0.88 14.23 -6.96
C GLN A 290 0.23 13.77 -7.91
N HIS A 291 0.35 14.38 -9.10
CA HIS A 291 1.39 14.07 -10.07
C HIS A 291 2.81 14.51 -9.66
N GLN A 292 2.98 15.30 -8.59
CA GLN A 292 4.27 15.76 -8.06
C GLN A 292 4.80 14.89 -6.89
N LEU A 293 4.04 13.88 -6.47
CA LEU A 293 4.33 13.08 -5.27
C LEU A 293 5.29 11.90 -5.50
N LEU A 294 5.98 11.83 -6.65
CA LEU A 294 6.90 10.72 -6.97
C LEU A 294 7.99 10.51 -5.89
N TRP A 295 8.37 11.56 -5.17
CA TRP A 295 9.32 11.52 -4.06
C TRP A 295 8.91 10.55 -2.95
N VAL A 296 7.60 10.47 -2.67
CA VAL A 296 7.06 9.60 -1.62
C VAL A 296 7.37 8.14 -1.95
N LEU A 297 7.34 7.76 -3.24
CA LEU A 297 7.68 6.40 -3.66
C LEU A 297 9.16 6.10 -3.41
N LEU A 298 10.05 7.06 -3.62
CA LEU A 298 11.49 6.86 -3.35
C LEU A 298 11.76 6.58 -1.87
N ALA A 299 10.87 7.00 -0.96
CA ALA A 299 11.01 6.75 0.47
C ALA A 299 10.91 5.27 0.84
N VAL A 300 10.46 4.37 -0.07
CA VAL A 300 10.44 2.90 0.16
C VAL A 300 11.81 2.33 0.49
N VAL A 301 12.90 3.01 0.13
CA VAL A 301 14.26 2.55 0.42
C VAL A 301 14.63 2.64 1.90
N GLY A 302 13.87 3.44 2.67
CA GLY A 302 14.07 3.60 4.10
C GLY A 302 13.77 2.33 4.87
N ARG A 303 14.71 1.89 5.72
CA ARG A 303 14.53 0.71 6.57
C ARG A 303 14.00 1.11 7.93
N VAL A 304 12.93 0.46 8.37
CA VAL A 304 12.28 0.71 9.67
C VAL A 304 12.20 -0.59 10.46
N GLY A 305 12.27 -0.48 11.80
CA GLY A 305 12.00 -1.58 12.72
C GLY A 305 13.17 -2.55 12.91
N LYS A 306 13.28 -3.07 14.14
CA LYS A 306 14.35 -4.01 14.52
C LYS A 306 14.13 -5.42 13.97
N ARG A 307 12.88 -5.83 13.80
CA ARG A 307 12.49 -7.19 13.36
C ARG A 307 12.47 -7.29 11.85
N ALA A 308 12.75 -8.49 11.33
CA ALA A 308 12.65 -8.76 9.91
C ALA A 308 11.21 -8.57 9.37
N SER A 309 10.20 -8.85 10.19
CA SER A 309 8.78 -8.64 9.86
C SER A 309 8.40 -7.17 9.68
N ASP A 310 9.08 -6.26 10.38
CA ASP A 310 8.74 -4.83 10.36
C ASP A 310 9.33 -4.11 9.15
N ARG A 311 10.29 -4.75 8.45
CA ARG A 311 10.99 -4.15 7.30
C ARG A 311 10.08 -3.84 6.12
N LEU A 312 9.00 -4.59 5.98
CA LEU A 312 8.04 -4.41 4.90
C LEU A 312 6.94 -3.40 5.25
N VAL A 313 6.81 -2.99 6.51
CA VAL A 313 5.71 -2.13 6.96
C VAL A 313 5.76 -0.80 6.22
N TRP A 314 6.89 -0.12 6.27
CA TRP A 314 7.05 1.19 5.64
C TRP A 314 6.91 1.14 4.11
N PRO A 315 7.64 0.25 3.38
CA PRO A 315 7.45 0.11 1.94
C PRO A 315 6.00 -0.25 1.55
N ALA A 316 5.33 -1.12 2.32
CA ALA A 316 3.95 -1.50 2.02
C ALA A 316 2.99 -0.32 2.21
N VAL A 317 3.12 0.47 3.29
CA VAL A 317 2.31 1.67 3.50
C VAL A 317 2.49 2.65 2.33
N VAL A 318 3.74 2.95 1.97
CA VAL A 318 4.05 3.87 0.87
C VAL A 318 3.46 3.37 -0.45
N VAL A 319 3.66 2.08 -0.78
CA VAL A 319 3.14 1.50 -2.03
C VAL A 319 1.62 1.50 -2.04
N LEU A 320 0.96 1.11 -0.95
CA LEU A 320 -0.50 1.06 -0.88
C LEU A 320 -1.12 2.46 -1.02
N VAL A 321 -0.61 3.44 -0.27
CA VAL A 321 -1.08 4.84 -0.34
C VAL A 321 -0.85 5.46 -1.71
N LEU A 322 0.25 5.11 -2.40
CA LEU A 322 0.51 5.62 -3.74
C LEU A 322 -0.19 4.86 -4.86
N THR A 323 -0.80 3.69 -4.62
CA THR A 323 -1.40 2.87 -5.69
C THR A 323 -2.90 2.74 -5.58
N LEU A 324 -3.44 2.75 -4.36
CA LEU A 324 -4.85 2.57 -4.08
C LEU A 324 -5.49 3.89 -3.64
N PRO A 325 -6.76 4.15 -4.02
CA PRO A 325 -7.51 5.28 -3.49
C PRO A 325 -7.71 5.19 -1.97
N GLY A 326 -7.80 6.33 -1.28
CA GLY A 326 -8.05 6.37 0.16
C GLY A 326 -9.33 5.69 0.61
N THR A 327 -10.35 5.67 -0.24
CA THR A 327 -11.61 4.95 -0.01
C THR A 327 -11.43 3.43 0.05
N VAL A 328 -10.31 2.90 -0.47
CA VAL A 328 -9.91 1.49 -0.34
C VAL A 328 -9.15 1.28 0.96
N LEU A 329 -8.31 2.23 1.36
CA LEU A 329 -7.39 2.13 2.51
C LEU A 329 -8.02 2.46 3.86
N LEU A 330 -9.03 3.32 3.88
CA LEU A 330 -9.65 3.83 5.10
C LEU A 330 -11.18 3.81 4.98
N PRO A 331 -11.91 3.50 6.07
CA PRO A 331 -13.37 3.39 6.03
C PRO A 331 -14.03 4.74 5.70
N ASN A 332 -15.22 4.69 5.10
CA ASN A 332 -15.99 5.89 4.77
C ASN A 332 -16.79 6.38 5.99
N ILE A 333 -16.09 6.90 6.99
CA ILE A 333 -16.67 7.44 8.23
C ILE A 333 -16.13 8.86 8.41
N GLU A 334 -16.98 9.83 8.70
CA GLU A 334 -16.63 11.25 8.80
C GLU A 334 -15.41 11.51 9.71
N ALA A 335 -15.35 10.82 10.85
CA ALA A 335 -14.23 10.91 11.79
C ALA A 335 -12.86 10.55 11.19
N VAL A 336 -12.81 9.84 10.05
CA VAL A 336 -11.59 9.40 9.37
C VAL A 336 -11.26 10.28 8.15
N PHE A 337 -12.17 11.14 7.70
CA PHE A 337 -11.96 11.99 6.51
C PHE A 337 -10.68 12.83 6.58
N PRO A 338 -10.33 13.49 7.71
CA PRO A 338 -9.08 14.25 7.78
C PRO A 338 -7.82 13.40 7.53
N VAL A 339 -7.86 12.10 7.86
CA VAL A 339 -6.74 11.18 7.63
C VAL A 339 -6.77 10.64 6.20
N ARG A 340 -7.95 10.24 5.71
CA ARG A 340 -8.13 9.69 4.36
C ARG A 340 -7.81 10.72 3.29
N ASP A 341 -8.36 11.91 3.43
CA ASP A 341 -8.29 12.93 2.39
C ASP A 341 -6.87 13.56 2.32
N ASN A 342 -6.04 13.34 3.34
CA ASN A 342 -4.65 13.80 3.45
C ASN A 342 -3.63 12.65 3.53
N GLU A 343 -4.01 11.41 3.20
CA GLU A 343 -3.18 10.22 3.39
C GLU A 343 -1.80 10.30 2.73
N LEU A 344 -1.72 10.87 1.52
CA LEU A 344 -0.47 11.06 0.79
C LEU A 344 0.44 12.09 1.48
N LEU A 345 -0.13 13.21 1.92
CA LEU A 345 0.56 14.22 2.71
C LEU A 345 1.05 13.61 4.04
N ILE A 346 0.22 12.84 4.73
CA ILE A 346 0.57 12.20 6.00
C ILE A 346 1.76 11.26 5.82
N VAL A 347 1.79 10.45 4.75
CA VAL A 347 2.96 9.60 4.45
C VAL A 347 4.19 10.45 4.13
N ALA A 348 4.06 11.53 3.37
CA ALA A 348 5.18 12.45 3.10
C ALA A 348 5.74 13.09 4.39
N LEU A 349 4.86 13.60 5.26
CA LEU A 349 5.22 14.15 6.57
C LEU A 349 5.81 13.09 7.50
N ALA A 350 5.28 11.87 7.47
CA ALA A 350 5.81 10.76 8.24
C ALA A 350 7.24 10.43 7.79
N ALA A 351 7.49 10.34 6.48
CA ALA A 351 8.83 10.13 5.93
C ALA A 351 9.79 11.27 6.32
N ALA A 352 9.32 12.51 6.21
CA ALA A 352 10.12 13.70 6.47
C ALA A 352 10.47 13.87 7.95
N CYS A 353 9.49 13.69 8.84
CA CYS A 353 9.55 14.19 10.21
C CYS A 353 9.44 13.12 11.29
N ALA A 354 8.72 12.00 11.06
CA ALA A 354 8.35 11.08 12.14
C ALA A 354 9.02 9.69 12.09
N VAL A 355 9.12 9.06 10.90
CA VAL A 355 9.47 7.64 10.76
C VAL A 355 10.93 7.41 11.12
N PRO A 356 11.27 6.57 12.12
CA PRO A 356 12.65 6.40 12.56
C PRO A 356 13.42 5.45 11.62
N PHE A 357 13.86 5.96 10.46
CA PHE A 357 14.71 5.17 9.58
C PHE A 357 16.03 4.82 10.27
N LEU A 358 16.40 3.54 10.18
CA LEU A 358 17.59 3.01 10.82
C LEU A 358 18.85 3.59 10.16
N PRO A 359 19.86 4.02 10.94
CA PRO A 359 21.18 4.32 10.40
C PRO A 359 21.89 3.03 9.98
N ARG A 360 22.84 3.12 9.05
CA ARG A 360 23.67 2.00 8.58
C ARG A 360 24.58 1.47 9.68
N THR A 361 24.90 2.31 10.66
CA THR A 361 25.67 1.96 11.86
C THR A 361 24.89 1.10 12.86
N SER A 362 23.56 0.99 12.72
CA SER A 362 22.76 0.13 13.59
C SER A 362 23.08 -1.35 13.35
N GLU A 363 23.28 -2.12 14.42
CA GLU A 363 23.42 -3.59 14.36
C GLU A 363 22.27 -4.26 13.59
N HIS A 364 21.07 -3.70 13.73
CA HIS A 364 19.88 -4.23 13.08
C HIS A 364 19.83 -3.87 11.59
N TRP A 365 20.64 -2.93 11.08
CA TRP A 365 20.60 -2.55 9.66
C TRP A 365 20.85 -3.76 8.75
N GLN A 366 21.90 -4.54 9.07
CA GLN A 366 22.30 -5.73 8.33
C GLN A 366 21.67 -7.02 8.91
N HIS A 367 21.56 -7.11 10.23
CA HIS A 367 21.07 -8.29 10.93
C HIS A 367 19.75 -7.98 11.66
N PRO A 368 18.62 -7.88 10.95
CA PRO A 368 17.32 -7.72 11.60
C PRO A 368 17.03 -8.95 12.45
N VAL A 369 16.35 -8.77 13.59
CA VAL A 369 15.91 -9.87 14.45
C VAL A 369 15.02 -10.81 13.62
N PRO A 370 15.43 -12.08 13.39
CA PRO A 370 14.66 -13.01 12.58
C PRO A 370 13.27 -13.23 13.17
N ALA A 371 12.30 -13.50 12.30
CA ALA A 371 11.01 -13.98 12.75
C ALA A 371 11.13 -15.46 13.14
N ASP A 372 10.67 -15.84 14.33
CA ASP A 372 10.62 -17.24 14.76
C ASP A 372 9.76 -18.04 13.78
N ARG A 373 10.30 -19.15 13.26
CA ARG A 373 9.61 -20.02 12.31
C ARG A 373 9.53 -21.42 12.90
N ALA A 374 8.39 -22.08 12.74
CA ALA A 374 8.30 -23.49 13.08
C ALA A 374 9.03 -24.35 12.04
N ALA A 375 9.65 -25.43 12.50
CA ALA A 375 10.10 -26.49 11.62
C ALA A 375 8.87 -27.21 11.02
N PRO A 376 8.83 -27.49 9.70
CA PRO A 376 7.76 -28.31 9.13
C PRO A 376 7.80 -29.71 9.77
N VAL A 377 6.66 -30.19 10.27
CA VAL A 377 6.54 -31.59 10.70
C VAL A 377 6.55 -32.48 9.45
N PRO A 378 7.35 -33.56 9.40
CA PRO A 378 7.28 -34.52 8.31
C PRO A 378 5.86 -35.10 8.23
N ALA A 379 5.15 -34.88 7.13
CA ALA A 379 3.83 -35.47 6.91
C ALA A 379 3.97 -36.91 6.43
N ARG A 380 2.93 -37.74 6.65
CA ARG A 380 2.85 -39.14 6.17
C ARG A 380 3.00 -39.26 4.64
N TRP A 381 2.78 -38.16 3.91
CA TRP A 381 3.06 -38.02 2.49
C TRP A 381 4.32 -37.15 2.33
N SER A 382 5.40 -37.75 1.83
CA SER A 382 6.78 -37.19 1.82
C SER A 382 7.00 -36.00 0.87
N ARG A 383 5.97 -35.59 0.11
CA ARG A 383 6.00 -34.38 -0.71
C ARG A 383 5.57 -33.17 0.14
N VAL A 384 6.55 -32.61 0.84
CA VAL A 384 6.59 -31.31 1.53
C VAL A 384 5.80 -30.23 0.74
N PRO A 385 5.14 -29.23 1.39
CA PRO A 385 4.18 -28.30 0.78
C PRO A 385 4.54 -27.85 -0.63
N LEU A 386 3.53 -27.83 -1.52
CA LEU A 386 3.63 -27.43 -2.94
C LEU A 386 4.36 -26.09 -3.16
N LEU A 387 4.45 -25.24 -2.13
CA LEU A 387 5.08 -23.92 -2.16
C LEU A 387 6.02 -23.72 -0.94
N PRO A 388 7.35 -23.85 -1.07
CA PRO A 388 8.31 -23.79 0.04
C PRO A 388 8.41 -22.42 0.75
N PHE A 389 7.71 -21.40 0.24
CA PHE A 389 7.67 -20.04 0.82
C PHE A 389 6.58 -19.82 1.87
N TRP A 390 5.56 -20.71 1.98
CA TRP A 390 4.52 -20.65 3.02
C TRP A 390 5.01 -21.26 4.35
N ARG A 391 6.15 -20.78 4.86
CA ARG A 391 6.65 -21.20 6.18
C ARG A 391 5.82 -20.57 7.28
N ARG A 392 5.45 -21.37 8.29
CA ARG A 392 4.68 -20.88 9.44
C ARG A 392 5.56 -20.01 10.35
N VAL A 393 5.35 -18.70 10.28
CA VAL A 393 5.93 -17.72 11.18
C VAL A 393 5.15 -17.73 12.50
N LEU A 394 5.88 -17.87 13.60
CA LEU A 394 5.35 -17.96 14.97
C LEU A 394 5.28 -16.60 15.66
N SER A 395 6.07 -15.64 15.19
CA SER A 395 6.06 -14.28 15.70
C SER A 395 4.76 -13.55 15.36
N ARG A 396 4.36 -12.63 16.23
CA ARG A 396 3.27 -11.68 15.96
C ARG A 396 3.50 -10.92 14.65
N PRO A 397 2.52 -10.91 13.73
CA PRO A 397 2.61 -10.06 12.56
C PRO A 397 2.52 -8.58 12.99
N ASN A 398 2.93 -7.68 12.10
CA ASN A 398 2.82 -6.26 12.38
C ASN A 398 1.35 -5.83 12.26
N LEU A 399 0.79 -5.22 13.31
CA LEU A 399 -0.62 -4.86 13.37
C LEU A 399 -1.04 -3.98 12.18
N LEU A 400 -0.23 -3.00 11.80
CA LEU A 400 -0.57 -2.08 10.71
C LEU A 400 -0.71 -2.83 9.38
N LEU A 401 0.19 -3.78 9.10
CA LEU A 401 0.09 -4.60 7.90
C LEU A 401 -1.14 -5.50 7.90
N GLU A 402 -1.52 -6.06 9.06
CA GLU A 402 -2.71 -6.88 9.19
C GLU A 402 -3.98 -6.05 9.00
N LEU A 403 -4.06 -4.85 9.59
CA LEU A 403 -5.19 -3.93 9.40
C LEU A 403 -5.32 -3.48 7.94
N LEU A 404 -4.21 -3.10 7.30
CA LEU A 404 -4.20 -2.74 5.88
C LEU A 404 -4.60 -3.92 5.00
N LEU A 405 -4.10 -5.13 5.28
CA LEU A 405 -4.48 -6.33 4.55
C LEU A 405 -5.99 -6.60 4.66
N ILE A 406 -6.53 -6.59 5.89
CA ILE A 406 -7.96 -6.78 6.12
C ILE A 406 -8.76 -5.73 5.37
N ARG A 407 -8.34 -4.46 5.43
CA ARG A 407 -9.07 -3.34 4.82
C ARG A 407 -9.06 -3.39 3.30
N VAL A 408 -7.91 -3.68 2.69
CA VAL A 408 -7.77 -3.84 1.23
C VAL A 408 -8.54 -5.06 0.74
N VAL A 409 -8.45 -6.20 1.43
CA VAL A 409 -9.19 -7.41 1.07
C VAL A 409 -10.69 -7.19 1.22
N TYR A 410 -11.14 -6.55 2.29
CA TYR A 410 -12.55 -6.21 2.49
C TYR A 410 -13.05 -5.25 1.41
N SER A 411 -12.27 -4.23 1.05
CA SER A 411 -12.61 -3.31 -0.03
C SER A 411 -12.72 -4.05 -1.37
N ALA A 412 -11.74 -4.90 -1.70
CA ALA A 412 -11.77 -5.70 -2.92
C ALA A 412 -13.00 -6.64 -2.94
N TYR A 413 -13.29 -7.29 -1.81
CA TYR A 413 -14.48 -8.12 -1.64
C TYR A 413 -15.77 -7.31 -1.88
N ALA A 414 -15.89 -6.11 -1.31
CA ALA A 414 -17.05 -5.26 -1.51
C ALA A 414 -17.25 -4.86 -2.98
N HIS A 415 -16.17 -4.47 -3.68
CA HIS A 415 -16.22 -4.09 -5.09
C HIS A 415 -16.58 -5.28 -5.99
N VAL A 416 -15.98 -6.46 -5.77
CA VAL A 416 -16.29 -7.65 -6.58
C VAL A 416 -17.71 -8.13 -6.30
N ARG A 417 -18.19 -8.08 -5.05
CA ARG A 417 -19.57 -8.43 -4.70
C ARG A 417 -20.58 -7.49 -5.37
N LEU A 418 -20.28 -6.19 -5.45
CA LEU A 418 -21.06 -5.21 -6.19
C LEU A 418 -21.03 -5.44 -7.70
N ALA A 419 -19.89 -5.85 -8.25
CA ALA A 419 -19.75 -6.17 -9.67
C ALA A 419 -20.42 -7.50 -10.07
N ALA A 420 -20.66 -8.40 -9.11
CA ALA A 420 -21.33 -9.69 -9.30
C ALA A 420 -22.86 -9.58 -9.37
N THR A 421 -23.41 -8.47 -9.87
CA THR A 421 -24.85 -8.26 -10.06
C THR A 421 -25.34 -9.06 -11.26
N ALA A 422 -25.82 -10.28 -11.02
CA ALA A 422 -26.65 -10.97 -11.99
C ALA A 422 -28.06 -10.36 -12.02
N GLY A 423 -28.77 -10.50 -13.14
CA GLY A 423 -30.15 -10.05 -13.26
C GLY A 423 -31.05 -10.75 -12.24
N ARG A 424 -31.93 -10.00 -11.59
CA ARG A 424 -32.92 -10.47 -10.60
C ARG A 424 -33.58 -11.80 -10.98
N ALA A 425 -33.99 -11.94 -12.24
CA ALA A 425 -34.63 -13.14 -12.76
C ALA A 425 -33.77 -14.41 -12.60
N THR A 426 -32.45 -14.32 -12.82
CA THR A 426 -31.53 -15.44 -12.64
C THR A 426 -31.44 -15.84 -11.16
N ALA A 427 -31.35 -14.86 -10.27
CA ALA A 427 -31.26 -15.11 -8.84
C ALA A 427 -32.55 -15.73 -8.26
N GLU A 428 -33.72 -15.27 -8.70
CA GLU A 428 -35.02 -15.87 -8.35
C GLU A 428 -35.19 -17.28 -8.95
N HIS A 429 -34.62 -17.54 -10.13
CA HIS A 429 -34.62 -18.89 -10.70
C HIS A 429 -33.80 -19.86 -9.85
N HIS A 430 -32.58 -19.48 -9.47
CA HIS A 430 -31.78 -20.27 -8.54
C HIS A 430 -32.45 -20.41 -7.16
N GLY A 431 -33.20 -19.38 -6.71
CA GLY A 431 -33.98 -19.43 -5.47
C GLY A 431 -35.05 -20.53 -5.50
N ARG A 432 -35.79 -20.60 -6.62
CA ARG A 432 -36.75 -21.70 -6.86
C ARG A 432 -36.08 -23.07 -6.93
N GLN A 433 -34.90 -23.16 -7.54
CA GLN A 433 -34.13 -24.42 -7.61
C GLN A 433 -33.70 -24.88 -6.21
N ILE A 434 -33.19 -23.99 -5.36
CA ILE A 434 -32.81 -24.34 -3.99
C ILE A 434 -34.02 -24.76 -3.18
N HIS A 435 -35.12 -24.00 -3.26
CA HIS A 435 -36.35 -24.33 -2.56
C HIS A 435 -36.91 -25.70 -2.96
N SER A 436 -36.89 -26.07 -4.25
CA SER A 436 -37.37 -27.37 -4.69
C SER A 436 -36.49 -28.53 -4.21
N ILE A 437 -35.17 -28.31 -4.10
CA ILE A 437 -34.24 -29.28 -3.53
C ILE A 437 -34.52 -29.45 -2.03
N GLU A 438 -34.76 -28.37 -1.29
CA GLU A 438 -35.07 -28.43 0.14
C GLU A 438 -36.39 -29.14 0.43
N GLN A 439 -37.41 -28.88 -0.39
CA GLN A 439 -38.69 -29.61 -0.34
C GLN A 439 -38.50 -31.10 -0.61
N TRP A 440 -37.68 -31.45 -1.60
CA TRP A 440 -37.38 -32.85 -1.92
C TRP A 440 -36.61 -33.54 -0.78
N LEU A 441 -35.74 -32.81 -0.08
CA LEU A 441 -35.00 -33.30 1.09
C LEU A 441 -35.81 -33.24 2.40
N HIS A 442 -37.00 -32.62 2.39
CA HIS A 442 -37.82 -32.34 3.57
C HIS A 442 -37.07 -31.53 4.66
N ILE A 443 -36.27 -30.55 4.24
CA ILE A 443 -35.55 -29.63 5.12
C ILE A 443 -36.04 -28.18 5.00
N ASP A 444 -37.15 -27.95 4.30
CA ASP A 444 -37.79 -26.65 4.02
C ASP A 444 -38.49 -26.04 5.25
N ILE A 445 -37.74 -25.92 6.36
CA ILE A 445 -38.24 -25.42 7.64
C ILE A 445 -38.34 -23.90 7.72
N GLU A 446 -37.82 -23.18 6.72
CA GLU A 446 -37.64 -21.73 6.75
C GLU A 446 -38.97 -21.01 6.93
N HIS A 447 -40.01 -21.44 6.21
CA HIS A 447 -41.31 -20.78 6.25
C HIS A 447 -41.93 -20.88 7.64
N TRP A 448 -41.90 -22.07 8.24
CA TRP A 448 -42.39 -22.32 9.59
C TRP A 448 -41.61 -21.51 10.62
N ALA A 449 -40.27 -21.55 10.55
CA ALA A 449 -39.42 -20.84 11.50
C ALA A 449 -39.59 -19.32 11.43
N ASN A 450 -39.71 -18.76 10.21
CA ASN A 450 -39.94 -17.33 10.00
C ASN A 450 -41.28 -16.88 10.62
N HIS A 451 -42.39 -17.55 10.31
CA HIS A 451 -43.71 -17.18 10.84
C HIS A 451 -43.80 -17.38 12.36
N ALA A 452 -43.22 -18.46 12.91
CA ALA A 452 -43.18 -18.69 14.35
C ALA A 452 -42.43 -17.57 15.12
N VAL A 453 -41.36 -17.01 14.53
CA VAL A 453 -40.58 -15.94 15.15
C VAL A 453 -41.24 -14.57 14.99
N VAL A 454 -41.87 -14.32 13.84
CA VAL A 454 -42.57 -13.06 13.53
C VAL A 454 -43.64 -12.73 14.59
N ASP A 455 -44.38 -13.75 15.05
CA ASP A 455 -45.46 -13.59 16.03
C ASP A 455 -44.95 -13.28 17.46
N ILE A 456 -43.66 -13.53 17.73
CA ILE A 456 -43.05 -13.38 19.05
C ILE A 456 -42.08 -12.19 19.02
N GLY A 457 -42.57 -10.98 19.25
CA GLY A 457 -41.80 -9.74 19.09
C GLY A 457 -40.44 -9.69 19.82
N ARG A 458 -40.31 -10.30 21.00
CA ARG A 458 -39.02 -10.41 21.72
C ARG A 458 -38.03 -11.34 21.01
N LEU A 459 -38.51 -12.44 20.46
CA LEU A 459 -37.70 -13.42 19.75
C LEU A 459 -37.27 -12.88 18.38
N ARG A 460 -38.19 -12.19 17.68
CA ARG A 460 -37.91 -11.41 16.47
C ARG A 460 -36.77 -10.41 16.70
N GLY A 461 -36.92 -9.52 17.68
CA GLY A 461 -35.90 -8.50 17.99
C GLY A 461 -34.54 -9.10 18.38
N PHE A 462 -34.53 -10.25 19.07
CA PHE A 462 -33.30 -10.98 19.35
C PHE A 462 -32.62 -11.48 18.07
N PHE A 463 -33.34 -12.16 17.18
CA PHE A 463 -32.76 -12.70 15.94
C PHE A 463 -32.35 -11.60 14.96
N ASP A 464 -33.11 -10.52 14.85
CA ASP A 464 -32.74 -9.35 14.02
C ASP A 464 -31.45 -8.69 14.52
N HIS A 465 -31.34 -8.49 15.83
CA HIS A 465 -30.13 -7.93 16.44
C HIS A 465 -28.93 -8.88 16.29
N TYR A 466 -29.14 -10.17 16.51
CA TYR A 466 -28.11 -11.19 16.39
C TYR A 466 -27.58 -11.29 14.96
N TYR A 467 -28.49 -11.34 13.99
CA TYR A 467 -28.20 -11.35 12.56
C TYR A 467 -27.38 -10.12 12.18
N SER A 468 -27.77 -8.93 12.64
CA SER A 468 -27.14 -7.67 12.21
C SER A 468 -25.75 -7.41 12.82
N THR A 469 -25.41 -8.00 13.97
CA THR A 469 -24.23 -7.56 14.75
C THR A 469 -23.20 -8.64 15.05
N PHE A 470 -23.63 -9.83 15.53
CA PHE A 470 -22.71 -10.78 16.16
C PHE A 470 -21.73 -11.42 15.17
N HIS A 471 -22.14 -11.60 13.92
CA HIS A 471 -21.29 -12.19 12.89
C HIS A 471 -20.10 -11.29 12.50
N PHE A 472 -20.12 -9.98 12.81
CA PHE A 472 -18.96 -9.10 12.67
C PHE A 472 -18.13 -9.02 13.94
N ILE A 473 -18.78 -8.86 15.09
CA ILE A 473 -18.10 -8.60 16.38
C ILE A 473 -17.33 -9.84 16.84
N VAL A 474 -17.94 -11.02 16.80
CA VAL A 474 -17.35 -12.25 17.36
C VAL A 474 -16.06 -12.66 16.64
N PRO A 475 -15.99 -12.69 15.28
CA PRO A 475 -14.72 -12.98 14.60
C PRO A 475 -13.62 -11.97 14.94
N LEU A 476 -13.93 -10.68 15.02
CA LEU A 476 -12.96 -9.63 15.38
C LEU A 476 -12.42 -9.82 16.81
N VAL A 477 -13.29 -10.15 17.76
CA VAL A 477 -12.89 -10.43 19.15
C VAL A 477 -11.98 -11.67 19.20
N ILE A 478 -12.32 -12.75 18.52
CA ILE A 478 -11.49 -13.96 18.47
C ILE A 478 -10.13 -13.64 17.84
N LEU A 479 -10.10 -12.95 16.70
CA LEU A 479 -8.85 -12.54 16.06
C LEU A 479 -8.02 -11.63 16.96
N GLY A 480 -8.64 -10.68 17.67
CA GLY A 480 -7.95 -9.80 18.63
C GLY A 480 -7.34 -10.57 19.80
N VAL A 481 -8.09 -11.49 20.41
CA VAL A 481 -7.60 -12.35 21.50
C VAL A 481 -6.45 -13.22 21.02
N LEU A 482 -6.55 -13.82 19.84
CA LEU A 482 -5.47 -14.63 19.26
C LEU A 482 -4.25 -13.79 18.89
N TYR A 483 -4.44 -12.58 18.37
CA TYR A 483 -3.34 -11.69 18.04
C TYR A 483 -2.48 -11.36 19.26
N VAL A 484 -3.13 -11.11 20.42
CA VAL A 484 -2.45 -10.77 21.67
C VAL A 484 -1.88 -12.02 22.36
N ARG A 485 -2.68 -13.09 22.49
CA ARG A 485 -2.33 -14.24 23.35
C ARG A 485 -1.73 -15.44 22.62
N ARG A 486 -2.04 -15.62 21.33
CA ARG A 486 -1.60 -16.79 20.54
C ARG A 486 -1.23 -16.41 19.10
N PRO A 487 -0.13 -15.67 18.87
CA PRO A 487 0.20 -15.14 17.55
C PRO A 487 0.38 -16.19 16.45
N ALA A 488 0.85 -17.39 16.82
CA ALA A 488 0.96 -18.51 15.88
C ALA A 488 -0.42 -19.03 15.42
N ASP A 489 -1.39 -19.15 16.34
CA ASP A 489 -2.76 -19.55 16.02
C ASP A 489 -3.52 -18.43 15.30
N TYR A 490 -3.23 -17.15 15.60
CA TYR A 490 -3.81 -16.00 14.89
C TYR A 490 -3.60 -16.09 13.38
N ARG A 491 -2.36 -16.33 12.91
CA ARG A 491 -2.06 -16.37 11.46
C ARG A 491 -2.78 -17.52 10.76
N TRP A 492 -2.92 -18.66 11.44
CA TRP A 492 -3.69 -19.79 10.96
C TRP A 492 -5.17 -19.42 10.85
N ALA A 493 -5.77 -18.98 11.96
CA ALA A 493 -7.20 -18.65 12.02
C ALA A 493 -7.56 -17.52 11.03
N ARG A 494 -6.72 -16.47 10.93
CA ARG A 494 -6.88 -15.38 9.96
C ARG A 494 -6.81 -15.87 8.50
N SER A 495 -5.91 -16.80 8.19
CA SER A 495 -5.79 -17.30 6.81
C SER A 495 -7.00 -18.13 6.42
N THR A 496 -7.52 -18.96 7.33
CA THR A 496 -8.68 -19.83 7.05
C THR A 496 -9.94 -19.02 6.80
N ILE A 497 -10.22 -17.99 7.62
CA ILE A 497 -11.37 -17.10 7.38
C ILE A 497 -11.18 -16.27 6.12
N GLY A 498 -9.96 -15.79 5.84
CA GLY A 498 -9.64 -15.08 4.61
C GLY A 498 -9.90 -15.93 3.35
N PHE A 499 -9.46 -17.19 3.34
CA PHE A 499 -9.74 -18.10 2.22
C PHE A 499 -11.22 -18.44 2.10
N ALA A 500 -11.92 -18.70 3.22
CA ALA A 500 -13.35 -18.96 3.19
C ALA A 500 -14.13 -17.78 2.57
N THR A 501 -13.79 -16.53 2.94
CA THR A 501 -14.39 -15.33 2.36
C THR A 501 -14.09 -15.16 0.87
N LEU A 502 -12.87 -15.46 0.43
CA LEU A 502 -12.51 -15.42 -1.00
C LEU A 502 -13.24 -16.50 -1.81
N LEU A 503 -13.40 -17.71 -1.26
CA LEU A 503 -14.15 -18.78 -1.89
C LEU A 503 -15.65 -18.47 -1.97
N ALA A 504 -16.20 -17.81 -0.94
CA ALA A 504 -17.59 -17.35 -0.97
C ALA A 504 -17.84 -16.33 -2.10
N LEU A 505 -16.88 -15.45 -2.37
CA LEU A 505 -16.96 -14.50 -3.48
C LEU A 505 -17.06 -15.19 -4.85
N VAL A 506 -16.34 -16.30 -5.03
CA VAL A 506 -16.48 -17.15 -6.23
C VAL A 506 -17.88 -17.74 -6.30
N GLY A 507 -18.42 -18.19 -5.16
CA GLY A 507 -19.80 -18.66 -5.06
C GLY A 507 -20.84 -17.60 -5.48
N PHE A 508 -20.73 -16.38 -4.96
CA PHE A 508 -21.63 -15.27 -5.32
C PHE A 508 -21.61 -14.93 -6.81
N TRP A 509 -20.45 -15.07 -7.44
CA TRP A 509 -20.30 -14.80 -8.87
C TRP A 509 -20.83 -15.94 -9.75
N LEU A 510 -20.62 -17.20 -9.34
CA LEU A 510 -21.05 -18.36 -10.12
C LEU A 510 -22.54 -18.71 -9.92
N TYR A 511 -23.10 -18.45 -8.74
CA TYR A 511 -24.45 -18.86 -8.36
C TYR A 511 -25.17 -17.72 -7.60
N PRO A 512 -25.54 -16.63 -8.30
CA PRO A 512 -26.35 -15.56 -7.71
C PRO A 512 -27.68 -16.13 -7.25
N LEU A 513 -28.09 -15.88 -6.01
CA LEU A 513 -29.22 -16.54 -5.38
C LEU A 513 -30.09 -15.54 -4.62
N ALA A 514 -31.39 -15.54 -4.93
CA ALA A 514 -32.38 -14.77 -4.19
C ALA A 514 -32.65 -15.44 -2.82
N PRO A 515 -32.55 -14.71 -1.70
CA PRO A 515 -32.93 -15.21 -0.38
C PRO A 515 -34.46 -15.36 -0.26
N PRO A 516 -34.96 -16.13 0.73
CA PRO A 516 -36.40 -16.37 0.91
C PRO A 516 -37.25 -15.11 0.95
N ARG A 517 -36.79 -14.07 1.67
CA ARG A 517 -37.47 -12.76 1.77
C ARG A 517 -37.62 -12.01 0.44
N LEU A 518 -36.84 -12.37 -0.58
CA LEU A 518 -36.89 -11.77 -1.92
C LEU A 518 -37.60 -12.65 -2.95
N MET A 519 -38.24 -13.75 -2.53
CA MET A 519 -38.95 -14.65 -3.42
C MET A 519 -40.43 -14.29 -3.58
N PRO A 520 -40.88 -13.87 -4.77
CA PRO A 520 -42.28 -13.58 -5.01
C PRO A 520 -43.17 -14.81 -4.83
N GLY A 521 -44.30 -14.66 -4.12
CA GLY A 521 -45.33 -15.69 -3.99
C GLY A 521 -45.06 -16.80 -2.96
N LEU A 522 -43.94 -16.74 -2.22
CA LEU A 522 -43.61 -17.73 -1.17
C LEU A 522 -44.01 -17.32 0.25
N GLY A 523 -44.48 -16.08 0.46
CA GLY A 523 -45.05 -15.63 1.74
C GLY A 523 -44.06 -15.32 2.86
N PHE A 524 -42.75 -15.29 2.60
CA PHE A 524 -41.74 -14.95 3.62
C PHE A 524 -41.79 -13.47 4.05
N ILE A 525 -41.50 -13.23 5.32
CA ILE A 525 -41.47 -11.88 5.92
C ILE A 525 -40.02 -11.50 6.25
N ASP A 526 -39.56 -10.38 5.70
CA ASP A 526 -38.29 -9.75 6.13
C ASP A 526 -38.51 -9.07 7.49
N THR A 527 -38.00 -9.68 8.56
CA THR A 527 -38.13 -9.15 9.92
C THR A 527 -37.18 -7.99 10.19
N VAL A 528 -36.08 -7.89 9.43
CA VAL A 528 -35.01 -6.90 9.65
C VAL A 528 -35.37 -5.56 9.03
N HIS A 529 -35.96 -5.57 7.83
CA HIS A 529 -36.28 -4.37 7.05
C HIS A 529 -37.79 -4.14 6.85
N GLY A 530 -38.64 -5.04 7.37
CA GLY A 530 -40.08 -4.99 7.15
C GLY A 530 -40.51 -5.54 5.79
N VAL A 531 -41.83 -5.64 5.57
CA VAL A 531 -42.40 -6.20 4.34
C VAL A 531 -41.85 -5.47 3.10
N GLN A 532 -41.22 -6.23 2.21
CA GLN A 532 -40.55 -5.69 1.03
C GLN A 532 -41.56 -5.43 -0.08
N ASP A 533 -41.59 -4.19 -0.59
CA ASP A 533 -42.23 -3.90 -1.88
C ASP A 533 -41.28 -4.32 -3.01
N PHE A 534 -41.65 -5.38 -3.74
CA PHE A 534 -40.83 -5.89 -4.85
C PHE A 534 -40.72 -4.94 -6.05
N ALA A 535 -41.53 -3.88 -6.12
CA ALA A 535 -41.41 -2.81 -7.11
C ALA A 535 -40.53 -1.65 -6.62
N LYS A 536 -40.47 -1.41 -5.30
CA LYS A 536 -39.63 -0.39 -4.65
C LYS A 536 -39.10 -0.87 -3.28
N PRO A 537 -38.12 -1.76 -3.26
CA PRO A 537 -37.66 -2.37 -2.01
C PRO A 537 -36.83 -1.40 -1.16
N ASP A 538 -37.04 -1.41 0.15
CA ASP A 538 -36.31 -0.61 1.14
C ASP A 538 -35.30 -1.51 1.88
N TYR A 539 -34.02 -1.20 1.68
CA TYR A 539 -32.92 -1.98 2.19
C TYR A 539 -32.16 -1.27 3.32
N GLY A 540 -32.50 -0.02 3.67
CA GLY A 540 -31.70 0.80 4.58
C GLY A 540 -30.36 1.30 4.00
N SER A 541 -29.90 2.47 4.48
CA SER A 541 -28.82 3.28 3.88
C SER A 541 -27.42 2.66 3.87
N LEU A 542 -27.15 1.64 4.70
CA LEU A 542 -25.87 0.91 4.73
C LEU A 542 -25.87 -0.32 3.80
N THR A 543 -27.04 -0.79 3.40
CA THR A 543 -27.27 -2.08 2.72
C THR A 543 -27.66 -1.92 1.25
N GLU A 544 -28.07 -0.71 0.84
CA GLU A 544 -28.15 -0.27 -0.58
C GLU A 544 -26.81 -0.43 -1.31
N MET A 545 -25.69 -0.38 -0.59
CA MET A 545 -24.34 -0.58 -1.12
C MET A 545 -23.90 -2.07 -1.17
N THR A 546 -24.82 -3.03 -1.02
CA THR A 546 -24.50 -4.47 -1.05
C THR A 546 -25.43 -5.26 -1.97
N ASN A 547 -24.89 -6.26 -2.68
CA ASN A 547 -25.68 -7.14 -3.54
C ASN A 547 -26.58 -8.05 -2.68
N GLN A 548 -27.90 -7.80 -2.73
CA GLN A 548 -28.95 -8.50 -1.98
C GLN A 548 -29.28 -9.89 -2.56
N TYR A 549 -28.90 -10.16 -3.82
CA TYR A 549 -29.10 -11.44 -4.53
C TYR A 549 -27.87 -12.37 -4.43
N ALA A 550 -27.11 -12.24 -3.35
CA ALA A 550 -25.91 -13.03 -3.06
C ALA A 550 -26.10 -13.85 -1.78
N ALA A 551 -27.17 -14.67 -1.73
CA ALA A 551 -27.50 -15.45 -0.54
C ALA A 551 -26.57 -16.66 -0.33
N MET A 552 -26.15 -17.35 -1.40
CA MET A 552 -25.30 -18.55 -1.29
C MET A 552 -23.86 -18.28 -1.75
N PRO A 553 -22.84 -18.70 -0.97
CA PRO A 553 -22.91 -19.33 0.34
C PRO A 553 -23.13 -18.33 1.49
N SER A 554 -23.79 -18.75 2.58
CA SER A 554 -24.04 -17.87 3.73
C SER A 554 -22.76 -17.58 4.50
N LEU A 555 -22.21 -16.36 4.33
CA LEU A 555 -21.04 -15.90 5.09
C LEU A 555 -21.35 -15.63 6.57
N HIS A 556 -22.59 -15.27 6.92
CA HIS A 556 -23.04 -15.15 8.31
C HIS A 556 -22.78 -16.46 9.04
N PHE A 557 -23.32 -17.56 8.50
CA PHE A 557 -23.10 -18.89 9.06
C PHE A 557 -21.64 -19.34 8.89
N GLY A 558 -21.00 -19.08 7.76
CA GLY A 558 -19.60 -19.43 7.54
C GLY A 558 -18.66 -18.84 8.59
N TRP A 559 -18.76 -17.53 8.87
CA TRP A 559 -17.91 -16.87 9.86
C TRP A 559 -18.21 -17.34 11.29
N SER A 560 -19.48 -17.53 11.64
CA SER A 560 -19.85 -18.06 12.96
C SER A 560 -19.41 -19.52 13.16
N LEU A 561 -19.49 -20.36 12.12
CA LEU A 561 -18.98 -21.72 12.14
C LEU A 561 -17.46 -21.73 12.28
N TRP A 562 -16.76 -20.86 11.54
CA TRP A 562 -15.33 -20.66 11.73
C TRP A 562 -14.99 -20.28 13.18
N CYS A 563 -15.74 -19.35 13.79
CA CYS A 563 -15.57 -18.98 15.19
C CYS A 563 -15.74 -20.20 16.11
N GLY A 564 -16.81 -20.98 15.91
CA GLY A 564 -17.09 -22.18 16.70
C GLY A 564 -16.00 -23.23 16.58
N VAL A 565 -15.52 -23.52 15.37
CA VAL A 565 -14.42 -24.45 15.12
C VAL A 565 -13.12 -23.96 15.77
N VAL A 566 -12.78 -22.68 15.61
CA VAL A 566 -11.58 -22.09 16.23
C VAL A 566 -11.65 -22.17 17.75
N VAL A 567 -12.78 -21.80 18.35
CA VAL A 567 -12.96 -21.88 19.81
C VAL A 567 -12.90 -23.33 20.27
N PHE A 568 -13.58 -24.26 19.60
CA PHE A 568 -13.57 -25.68 19.93
C PHE A 568 -12.15 -26.27 19.93
N LEU A 569 -11.33 -25.88 18.96
CA LEU A 569 -9.95 -26.36 18.78
C LEU A 569 -8.92 -25.66 19.67
N LEU A 570 -9.21 -24.48 20.22
CA LEU A 570 -8.25 -23.65 20.97
C LEU A 570 -8.57 -23.51 22.45
N ALA A 571 -9.85 -23.56 22.82
CA ALA A 571 -10.28 -23.27 24.17
C ALA A 571 -9.96 -24.45 25.12
N PRO A 572 -9.41 -24.15 26.31
CA PRO A 572 -9.04 -25.20 27.27
C PRO A 572 -10.24 -25.79 28.01
N LYS A 573 -11.31 -25.01 28.23
CA LYS A 573 -12.44 -25.40 29.07
C LYS A 573 -13.65 -25.83 28.24
N VAL A 574 -14.36 -26.87 28.69
CA VAL A 574 -15.54 -27.43 27.98
C VAL A 574 -16.63 -26.38 27.79
N TRP A 575 -16.94 -25.57 28.81
CA TRP A 575 -17.97 -24.52 28.69
C TRP A 575 -17.66 -23.49 27.59
N MET A 576 -16.38 -23.18 27.34
CA MET A 576 -15.98 -22.28 26.25
C MET A 576 -16.24 -22.93 24.89
N LYS A 577 -16.00 -24.25 24.77
CA LYS A 577 -16.29 -25.00 23.55
C LYS A 577 -17.80 -25.04 23.27
N VAL A 578 -18.60 -25.27 24.32
CA VAL A 578 -20.07 -25.20 24.22
C VAL A 578 -20.49 -23.81 23.76
N LEU A 579 -20.01 -22.75 24.40
CA LEU A 579 -20.30 -21.38 23.99
C LEU A 579 -19.89 -21.08 22.53
N GLY A 580 -18.73 -21.59 22.11
CA GLY A 580 -18.26 -21.48 20.73
C GLY A 580 -19.18 -22.17 19.73
N LEU A 581 -19.73 -23.34 20.07
CA LEU A 581 -20.67 -24.08 19.21
C LEU A 581 -22.10 -23.51 19.24
N LEU A 582 -22.50 -22.84 20.32
CA LEU A 582 -23.78 -22.13 20.39
C LEU A 582 -23.84 -20.95 19.41
N HIS A 583 -22.70 -20.31 19.11
CA HIS A 583 -22.67 -19.18 18.19
C HIS A 583 -23.13 -19.54 16.76
N PRO A 584 -22.54 -20.52 16.04
CA PRO A 584 -23.04 -20.92 14.72
C PRO A 584 -24.46 -21.48 14.77
N LEU A 585 -24.85 -22.14 15.88
CA LEU A 585 -26.23 -22.60 16.06
C LEU A 585 -27.21 -21.42 16.06
N PHE A 586 -26.95 -20.39 16.87
CA PHE A 586 -27.80 -19.20 16.88
C PHE A 586 -27.74 -18.44 15.55
N THR A 587 -26.60 -18.43 14.86
CA THR A 587 -26.51 -17.79 13.54
C THR A 587 -27.34 -18.52 12.50
N VAL A 588 -27.32 -19.86 12.43
CA VAL A 588 -28.17 -20.59 11.47
C VAL A 588 -29.66 -20.40 11.80
N SER A 589 -30.03 -20.41 13.08
CA SER A 589 -31.39 -20.08 13.50
C SER A 589 -31.78 -18.65 13.10
N ALA A 590 -30.87 -17.68 13.29
CA ALA A 590 -31.12 -16.28 12.95
C ALA A 590 -31.36 -16.09 11.44
N ILE A 591 -30.48 -16.61 10.58
CA ILE A 591 -30.60 -16.39 9.13
C ILE A 591 -31.86 -17.03 8.53
N ILE A 592 -32.31 -18.16 9.12
CA ILE A 592 -33.53 -18.87 8.72
C ILE A 592 -34.75 -18.11 9.23
N ALA A 593 -34.76 -17.76 10.53
CA ALA A 593 -35.86 -17.05 11.18
C ALA A 593 -36.12 -15.67 10.55
N THR A 594 -35.07 -14.98 10.09
CA THR A 594 -35.21 -13.67 9.44
C THR A 594 -35.44 -13.77 7.92
N ALA A 595 -35.66 -14.97 7.38
CA ALA A 595 -35.84 -15.23 5.95
C ALA A 595 -34.68 -14.70 5.07
N ASN A 596 -33.47 -14.60 5.66
CA ASN A 596 -32.32 -14.02 4.98
C ASN A 596 -31.51 -15.04 4.17
N HIS A 597 -31.66 -16.33 4.47
CA HIS A 597 -30.97 -17.43 3.80
C HIS A 597 -31.80 -18.72 3.82
N TRP A 598 -31.56 -19.57 2.83
CA TRP A 598 -32.03 -20.96 2.81
C TRP A 598 -31.15 -21.86 3.71
N VAL A 599 -31.64 -23.02 4.13
CA VAL A 599 -30.85 -24.01 4.88
C VAL A 599 -29.63 -24.46 4.06
N LEU A 600 -29.78 -24.67 2.75
CA LEU A 600 -28.69 -25.02 1.85
C LEU A 600 -27.64 -23.91 1.71
N ASP A 601 -27.98 -22.65 1.95
CA ASP A 601 -26.99 -21.57 2.00
C ASP A 601 -26.03 -21.77 3.16
N ALA A 602 -26.52 -22.27 4.30
CA ALA A 602 -25.70 -22.62 5.47
C ALA A 602 -24.78 -23.81 5.15
N VAL A 603 -25.27 -24.80 4.39
CA VAL A 603 -24.42 -25.90 3.88
C VAL A 603 -23.31 -25.35 2.97
N GLY A 604 -23.63 -24.43 2.07
CA GLY A 604 -22.65 -23.71 1.26
C GLY A 604 -21.63 -22.96 2.11
N GLY A 605 -22.09 -22.30 3.18
CA GLY A 605 -21.25 -21.64 4.18
C GLY A 605 -20.30 -22.62 4.88
N ALA A 606 -20.78 -23.79 5.28
CA ALA A 606 -19.94 -24.85 5.86
C ALA A 606 -18.88 -25.35 4.86
N ALA A 607 -19.27 -25.55 3.59
CA ALA A 607 -18.38 -26.01 2.55
C ALA A 607 -17.22 -25.04 2.31
N VAL A 608 -17.48 -23.73 2.21
CA VAL A 608 -16.40 -22.74 2.01
C VAL A 608 -15.48 -22.62 3.23
N VAL A 609 -16.01 -22.79 4.44
CA VAL A 609 -15.20 -22.82 5.67
C VAL A 609 -14.30 -24.06 5.70
N ALA A 610 -14.85 -25.23 5.38
CA ALA A 610 -14.10 -26.48 5.31
C ALA A 610 -12.98 -26.40 4.26
N LEU A 611 -13.28 -25.86 3.06
CA LEU A 611 -12.29 -25.59 2.02
C LEU A 611 -11.25 -24.56 2.47
N GLY A 612 -11.63 -23.52 3.22
CA GLY A 612 -10.71 -22.55 3.80
C GLY A 612 -9.71 -23.17 4.79
N PHE A 613 -10.18 -24.10 5.64
CA PHE A 613 -9.32 -24.92 6.50
C PHE A 613 -8.44 -25.88 5.68
N GLY A 614 -9.01 -26.54 4.67
CA GLY A 614 -8.31 -27.46 3.77
C GLY A 614 -7.18 -26.77 3.00
N LEU A 615 -7.44 -25.61 2.39
CA LEU A 615 -6.44 -24.84 1.65
C LEU A 615 -5.34 -24.33 2.57
N THR A 616 -5.68 -23.88 3.78
CA THR A 616 -4.67 -23.52 4.78
C THR A 616 -3.81 -24.72 5.18
N HIS A 617 -4.41 -25.90 5.32
CA HIS A 617 -3.68 -27.13 5.63
C HIS A 617 -2.76 -27.56 4.48
N LEU A 618 -3.23 -27.49 3.23
CA LEU A 618 -2.45 -27.81 2.03
C LEU A 618 -1.24 -26.87 1.87
N LEU A 619 -1.43 -25.58 2.15
CA LEU A 619 -0.38 -24.56 1.98
C LEU A 619 0.59 -24.48 3.17
N ALA A 620 0.10 -24.59 4.40
CA ALA A 620 0.89 -24.35 5.62
C ALA A 620 1.19 -25.62 6.45
N GLY A 621 0.74 -26.80 5.98
CA GLY A 621 0.97 -28.10 6.63
C GLY A 621 0.16 -28.32 7.92
N PRO A 622 0.43 -29.43 8.64
CA PRO A 622 -0.30 -29.80 9.85
C PRO A 622 -0.19 -28.76 10.99
N ARG A 623 -1.18 -28.73 11.89
CA ARG A 623 -1.25 -27.74 12.96
C ARG A 623 -0.21 -27.95 14.07
N LYS A 624 0.11 -29.20 14.44
CA LYS A 624 1.12 -29.51 15.47
C LYS A 624 2.49 -29.03 15.02
N LEU A 625 3.22 -28.35 15.89
CA LEU A 625 4.54 -27.78 15.63
C LEU A 625 5.56 -28.40 16.56
N ARG A 626 6.76 -28.71 16.04
CA ARG A 626 7.96 -28.89 16.85
C ARG A 626 8.75 -27.57 16.82
N PRO A 627 9.27 -27.08 17.96
CA PRO A 627 10.27 -26.02 17.94
C PRO A 627 11.40 -26.44 17.00
N ALA A 628 11.84 -25.56 16.11
CA ALA A 628 13.06 -25.82 15.37
C ALA A 628 14.20 -25.91 16.39
N ALA A 629 15.02 -26.97 16.33
CA ALA A 629 16.24 -27.03 17.12
C ALA A 629 17.05 -25.77 16.83
N VAL A 630 17.44 -25.04 17.87
CA VAL A 630 18.45 -23.99 17.74
C VAL A 630 19.64 -24.66 17.07
N PRO A 631 20.14 -24.17 15.92
CA PRO A 631 21.39 -24.71 15.39
C PRO A 631 22.40 -24.54 16.51
N ALA A 632 22.87 -25.66 17.06
CA ALA A 632 23.90 -25.64 18.09
C ALA A 632 24.96 -24.67 17.60
N ALA A 633 25.20 -23.60 18.36
CA ALA A 633 26.35 -22.76 18.14
C ALA A 633 27.50 -23.73 17.92
N ALA A 634 28.18 -23.63 16.77
CA ALA A 634 29.36 -24.43 16.51
C ALA A 634 30.17 -24.37 17.79
N LYS A 635 30.37 -25.52 18.44
CA LYS A 635 31.30 -25.61 19.56
C LYS A 635 32.57 -24.90 19.07
N PRO A 636 33.19 -24.02 19.87
CA PRO A 636 34.55 -23.60 19.56
C PRO A 636 35.31 -24.88 19.25
N GLN A 637 35.94 -24.96 18.08
CA GLN A 637 36.93 -25.98 17.81
C GLN A 637 38.09 -25.72 18.77
N ASP A 638 37.94 -26.15 20.02
CA ASP A 638 39.06 -26.52 20.88
C ASP A 638 39.57 -27.87 20.37
N ASP A 639 40.15 -27.84 19.19
CA ASP A 639 41.11 -28.82 18.67
C ASP A 639 42.16 -28.01 17.88
N LEU A 640 42.71 -26.98 18.53
CA LEU A 640 44.06 -26.53 18.24
C LEU A 640 45.00 -27.49 18.98
N ALA A 641 45.55 -28.41 18.21
CA ALA A 641 46.83 -29.08 18.39
C ALA A 641 47.52 -28.83 19.74
N ALA A 642 47.58 -29.87 20.56
CA ALA A 642 48.68 -30.01 21.51
C ALA A 642 50.01 -29.85 20.73
N PRO A 643 50.94 -29.00 21.18
CA PRO A 643 52.21 -28.84 20.48
C PRO A 643 53.01 -30.14 20.63
N LEU A 644 53.21 -30.83 19.50
CA LEU A 644 54.28 -31.82 19.36
C LEU A 644 55.61 -31.13 19.71
N PRO A 645 56.48 -31.71 20.55
CA PRO A 645 57.78 -31.13 20.84
C PRO A 645 58.62 -31.09 19.57
N VAL A 646 59.11 -29.90 19.25
CA VAL A 646 60.04 -29.63 18.16
C VAL A 646 61.34 -30.39 18.45
N GLN A 647 61.62 -31.45 17.67
CA GLN A 647 62.97 -31.98 17.54
C GLN A 647 63.80 -31.00 16.71
N VAL A 648 64.75 -30.33 17.35
CA VAL A 648 65.80 -29.55 16.68
C VAL A 648 66.93 -30.53 16.30
N PRO A 649 67.28 -30.70 15.02
CA PRO A 649 68.45 -31.46 14.63
C PRO A 649 69.70 -30.57 14.65
N GLY A 650 70.68 -30.95 15.46
CA GLY A 650 72.08 -30.61 15.25
C GLY A 650 72.66 -29.57 16.21
N GLN A 651 73.35 -30.05 17.25
CA GLN A 651 74.80 -29.87 17.43
C GLN A 651 75.19 -30.43 18.81
N MET A 652 75.93 -31.54 18.82
CA MET A 652 76.68 -31.96 19.99
C MET A 652 77.73 -30.91 20.33
N PRO A 653 78.02 -30.72 21.63
CA PRO A 653 79.40 -30.59 22.04
C PRO A 653 79.83 -31.70 23.00
N ARG A 654 81.09 -32.07 22.74
CA ARG A 654 82.00 -32.94 23.47
C ARG A 654 82.17 -32.56 24.95
N ALA A 655 82.53 -33.58 25.71
CA ALA A 655 83.09 -33.55 27.04
C ALA A 655 84.45 -32.83 27.12
N THR A 656 84.69 -32.17 28.26
CA THR A 656 85.96 -32.03 29.02
C THR A 656 85.54 -31.53 30.41
N ASP A 657 85.52 -32.35 31.46
CA ASP A 657 86.64 -32.77 32.33
C ASP A 657 87.35 -31.61 33.06
N ASP A 658 87.09 -31.55 34.38
CA ASP A 658 87.87 -31.13 35.58
C ASP A 658 89.27 -30.49 35.41
N PRO A 659 89.73 -29.59 36.33
CA PRO A 659 90.14 -30.03 37.69
C PRO A 659 90.16 -29.02 38.88
N VAL A 660 90.09 -29.61 40.08
CA VAL A 660 90.83 -29.38 41.36
C VAL A 660 91.52 -28.03 41.66
N GLY A 661 91.29 -27.54 42.91
CA GLY A 661 92.26 -26.76 43.71
C GLY A 661 91.63 -25.50 44.33
N GLY A 662 91.63 -25.24 45.64
CA GLY A 662 92.73 -25.41 46.57
C GLY A 662 93.61 -24.15 46.60
N LYS A 663 93.22 -23.17 47.44
CA LYS A 663 94.02 -22.08 48.06
C LYS A 663 94.91 -21.13 47.21
N GLN A 664 94.66 -19.85 47.50
CA GLN A 664 95.58 -18.71 47.68
C GLN A 664 96.19 -17.97 46.47
N LEU A 665 95.99 -16.65 46.59
CA LEU A 665 96.48 -15.46 45.88
C LEU A 665 95.81 -15.10 44.55
#